data_AF-A0A5C6ERT6-F1
#
_entry.id   AF-A0A5C6ERT6-F1
#
_cell.length_a   1.000
_cell.length_b   1.000
_cell.length_c   1.000
_cell.angle_alpha   90.00
_cell.angle_beta   90.00
_cell.angle_gamma   90.00
#
_symmetry.space_group_name_H-M   'P 1'
#
loop_
_entity.id
_entity.type
_entity.pdbx_description
1 polymer ?
#
loop_
_entity_poly.entity_id
_entity_poly.type
_entity_poly.pdbx_seq_one_letter_code
_entity_poly.pdbx_strand_id
1 'polypeptide(L)'
;MKRDVRKHTMMIKFVKELIFKSIRLKKDFIDFLTLLNFRDKGVHDSQGIINASLRTVCKDGIKNRVYSGMLLLFSISLFLLMIGAAGVDILFRFPMGLSVFYAGSLIVLCLAFYRVLLLPLLSLLCRDNIALLIEQKYPSLNDRLISSIQLSADKSQKKISGYSEQLISMLMDDTAKQLRQLDLSHVISKRFFRLSCVVLIASVFIFSVICASKPSYIKKNIPFLLSYLRNGKVIGDDGLVVSPGPVIGDIAVSYRFPLYSGLQPKTVYNTSGDIRALKGSEVRMSAISNRSLLSAAMIFNNSTKIPFEVENGHTIKGVLSLLESGTYIFETTDSLGRTVQDVTSHTIQVDPDHFPEVTINVPAKDLTVHEKDTVELRYTAKDDFGISEISLVFEQGDEKNTKVLASFAKKQLQYSGAFIWSLSELTLQPDDRITYHIEVKDNDAISGPKVNRSATYCLEIYSSRKKHIELVQLQEALLQELIHMLSDDLVKRIDDEKCTVTEYLIMAQDSIQERGERIVNLFTDILVGMQDDVRANYSVFYSLENLKNKFRNVTEKKRAAIRQSVINAGESTIPVSLLHDLQKSQDEEVVEVEDCIIFLNDLIRKQKMEEVMDTGKNLVRSRDNMEKLLEKLREGEDAKLSEKVLSELKRIEETIRQMMEKLMQMAQGEHMDEFLNADALKRIEQNDIMKEMAEMKDAFNKGDLDAALQAVQRFLSALQGMMDQLESSAQNFTDSTYNKMLEDTNQLLDKISELENKEKKLTDNTDALKRDIQKRLSEATEEIFQPFFKKQKERVSAIKRDVNDIKDILAENKLLQEYLQVSHELKRMSEEREMMTDRFRELLEGEEWDADHDKFDKVTETAKKNAELNRAINKDPLQRDFLSVSRDIPQAEESLSHLEEMLNAREVRDSLDLAKELSGKLNQWNSRMKHTLGQKTGAPKGEITQRDRVVPERVDDAARQNQQIIQDLEIMMRTLEDQQLASMTQEEQDTLQKYAKEQKDLQEETDDLREMAGKLSQKNPFMDENADNQLNLAAKSMEGAGKKMEKSDVQGALIDERESLYRLAEAKKGAEMAKDRIAKGMMGSGMPMPMPVPFRGQRGEGQFDASTEKVEIPSEEAYKVPKEFREDILNALKEGLPEKYKDLNKDYYQRLVD
;
A
#
# COMPACT_ATOMS: atom_id res chain seq x y z
N MET A 1 5.31 1.74 -21.86
CA MET A 1 5.21 0.26 -21.99
C MET A 1 4.75 -0.44 -20.69
N LYS A 2 5.17 -0.03 -19.47
CA LYS A 2 4.69 -0.64 -18.20
C LYS A 2 3.23 -0.34 -17.83
N ARG A 3 2.63 0.75 -18.33
CA ARG A 3 1.20 1.10 -18.09
C ARG A 3 0.24 0.30 -18.99
N ASP A 4 0.61 0.07 -20.24
CA ASP A 4 -0.11 -0.86 -21.13
C ASP A 4 0.07 -2.31 -20.69
N VAL A 5 1.25 -2.72 -20.23
CA VAL A 5 1.42 -4.06 -19.64
C VAL A 5 0.57 -4.20 -18.39
N ARG A 6 0.36 -3.18 -17.55
CA ARG A 6 -0.59 -3.28 -16.42
C ARG A 6 -2.07 -3.35 -16.84
N LYS A 7 -2.50 -2.60 -17.85
CA LYS A 7 -3.87 -2.69 -18.38
C LYS A 7 -4.12 -4.01 -19.12
N HIS A 8 -3.17 -4.49 -19.92
CA HIS A 8 -3.22 -5.80 -20.58
C HIS A 8 -3.11 -6.93 -19.56
N THR A 9 -2.30 -6.80 -18.50
CA THR A 9 -2.22 -7.80 -17.42
C THR A 9 -3.47 -7.81 -16.56
N MET A 10 -4.14 -6.66 -16.33
CA MET A 10 -5.45 -6.63 -15.68
C MET A 10 -6.55 -7.23 -16.55
N MET A 11 -6.58 -6.93 -17.85
CA MET A 11 -7.58 -7.50 -18.77
C MET A 11 -7.36 -9.00 -18.97
N ILE A 12 -6.11 -9.45 -19.07
CA ILE A 12 -5.74 -10.88 -19.12
C ILE A 12 -6.00 -11.55 -17.77
N LYS A 13 -5.79 -10.88 -16.63
CA LYS A 13 -6.21 -11.40 -15.31
C LYS A 13 -7.72 -11.54 -15.23
N PHE A 14 -8.48 -10.52 -15.62
CA PHE A 14 -9.95 -10.52 -15.58
C PHE A 14 -10.55 -11.57 -16.52
N VAL A 15 -10.01 -11.70 -17.74
CA VAL A 15 -10.42 -12.73 -18.72
C VAL A 15 -9.96 -14.11 -18.27
N LYS A 16 -8.75 -14.27 -17.72
CA LYS A 16 -8.33 -15.53 -17.10
C LYS A 16 -9.20 -15.89 -15.92
N GLU A 17 -9.61 -14.95 -15.09
CA GLU A 17 -10.45 -15.18 -13.90
C GLU A 17 -11.88 -15.56 -14.29
N LEU A 18 -12.44 -14.95 -15.34
CA LEU A 18 -13.71 -15.34 -15.97
C LEU A 18 -13.64 -16.74 -16.62
N ILE A 19 -12.55 -17.04 -17.33
CA ILE A 19 -12.32 -18.36 -17.93
C ILE A 19 -12.11 -19.41 -16.82
N PHE A 20 -11.34 -19.11 -15.78
CA PHE A 20 -11.10 -20.01 -14.64
C PHE A 20 -12.39 -20.26 -13.85
N LYS A 21 -13.21 -19.23 -13.61
CA LYS A 21 -14.56 -19.39 -13.05
C LYS A 21 -15.43 -20.27 -13.94
N SER A 22 -15.40 -20.08 -15.26
CA SER A 22 -16.20 -20.90 -16.19
C SER A 22 -15.75 -22.37 -16.24
N ILE A 23 -14.43 -22.62 -16.16
CA ILE A 23 -13.84 -23.98 -16.15
C ILE A 23 -14.13 -24.66 -14.81
N ARG A 24 -14.03 -23.94 -13.69
CA ARG A 24 -14.38 -24.42 -12.34
C ARG A 24 -15.87 -24.75 -12.24
N LEU A 25 -16.75 -23.86 -12.70
CA LEU A 25 -18.19 -24.11 -12.84
C LEU A 25 -18.49 -25.35 -13.69
N LYS A 26 -17.75 -25.57 -14.79
CA LYS A 26 -17.93 -26.77 -15.63
C LYS A 26 -17.50 -28.05 -14.92
N LYS A 27 -16.39 -28.00 -14.16
CA LYS A 27 -15.88 -29.12 -13.35
C LYS A 27 -16.83 -29.44 -12.19
N ASP A 28 -17.25 -28.43 -11.43
CA ASP A 28 -18.21 -28.55 -10.32
C ASP A 28 -19.56 -29.08 -10.84
N PHE A 29 -19.99 -28.67 -12.04
CA PHE A 29 -21.20 -29.21 -12.69
C PHE A 29 -21.06 -30.68 -13.11
N ILE A 30 -19.87 -31.09 -13.58
CA ILE A 30 -19.56 -32.49 -13.90
C ILE A 30 -19.48 -33.34 -12.62
N ASP A 31 -18.86 -32.83 -11.55
CA ASP A 31 -18.76 -33.51 -10.25
C ASP A 31 -20.12 -33.65 -9.55
N PHE A 32 -21.01 -32.68 -9.77
CA PHE A 32 -22.41 -32.73 -9.37
C PHE A 32 -23.22 -33.76 -10.16
N LEU A 33 -23.06 -33.81 -11.49
CA LEU A 33 -23.70 -34.81 -12.35
C LEU A 33 -23.25 -36.24 -12.00
N THR A 34 -21.98 -36.43 -11.64
CA THR A 34 -21.47 -37.74 -11.19
C THR A 34 -22.02 -38.14 -9.81
N LEU A 35 -22.23 -37.17 -8.91
CA LEU A 35 -22.92 -37.40 -7.62
C LEU A 35 -24.39 -37.79 -7.79
N LEU A 36 -25.08 -37.25 -8.80
CA LEU A 36 -26.47 -37.56 -9.15
C LEU A 36 -26.66 -38.84 -9.98
N ASN A 37 -25.59 -39.43 -10.52
CA ASN A 37 -25.70 -40.58 -11.42
C ASN A 37 -26.11 -41.86 -10.63
N PHE A 38 -27.31 -42.37 -10.93
CA PHE A 38 -28.06 -43.41 -10.21
C PHE A 38 -27.58 -44.86 -10.41
N ARG A 39 -26.26 -45.09 -10.52
CA ARG A 39 -25.74 -46.45 -10.74
C ARG A 39 -24.98 -46.95 -9.51
N ASP A 40 -25.68 -47.72 -8.67
CA ASP A 40 -25.11 -48.43 -7.54
C ASP A 40 -24.05 -49.44 -8.03
N LYS A 41 -22.79 -49.18 -7.69
CA LYS A 41 -21.75 -50.20 -7.62
C LYS A 41 -21.40 -50.38 -6.14
N GLY A 42 -21.37 -51.62 -5.68
CA GLY A 42 -21.38 -52.04 -4.27
C GLY A 42 -20.53 -51.20 -3.32
N VAL A 43 -21.16 -50.79 -2.21
CA VAL A 43 -20.59 -49.95 -1.15
C VAL A 43 -19.86 -50.82 -0.12
N HIS A 44 -18.60 -51.14 -0.38
CA HIS A 44 -17.73 -51.75 0.63
C HIS A 44 -16.40 -51.02 0.87
N ASP A 45 -16.05 -50.05 0.04
CA ASP A 45 -14.84 -49.24 0.21
C ASP A 45 -15.14 -47.88 0.90
N SER A 46 -14.18 -47.35 1.64
CA SER A 46 -14.25 -46.12 2.44
C SER A 46 -14.61 -44.90 1.61
N GLN A 47 -14.09 -44.83 0.38
CA GLN A 47 -14.47 -43.78 -0.58
C GLN A 47 -15.94 -43.89 -1.01
N GLY A 48 -16.49 -45.10 -1.09
CA GLY A 48 -17.90 -45.33 -1.41
C GLY A 48 -18.84 -44.81 -0.33
N ILE A 49 -18.47 -44.97 0.94
CA ILE A 49 -19.25 -44.50 2.09
C ILE A 49 -19.26 -42.97 2.15
N ILE A 50 -18.10 -42.34 2.00
CA ILE A 50 -17.98 -40.87 1.96
C ILE A 50 -18.85 -40.29 0.84
N ASN A 51 -18.78 -40.87 -0.37
CA ASN A 51 -19.59 -40.42 -1.50
C ASN A 51 -21.10 -40.65 -1.29
N ALA A 52 -21.51 -41.76 -0.66
CA ALA A 52 -22.91 -42.03 -0.34
C ALA A 52 -23.47 -41.04 0.71
N SER A 53 -22.66 -40.69 1.71
CA SER A 53 -22.98 -39.69 2.73
C SER A 53 -23.18 -38.30 2.12
N LEU A 54 -22.24 -37.83 1.28
CA LEU A 54 -22.35 -36.57 0.55
C LEU A 54 -23.59 -36.54 -0.36
N ARG A 55 -23.87 -37.65 -1.06
CA ARG A 55 -25.05 -37.79 -1.93
C ARG A 55 -26.36 -37.66 -1.15
N THR A 56 -26.45 -38.28 0.02
CA THR A 56 -27.67 -38.27 0.85
C THR A 56 -28.01 -36.85 1.28
N VAL A 57 -27.02 -36.12 1.81
CA VAL A 57 -27.18 -34.72 2.22
C VAL A 57 -27.46 -33.82 1.01
N CYS A 58 -26.76 -34.00 -0.11
CA CYS A 58 -27.00 -33.23 -1.33
C CYS A 58 -28.46 -33.40 -1.83
N LYS A 59 -28.97 -34.63 -1.86
CA LYS A 59 -30.33 -34.95 -2.33
C LYS A 59 -31.40 -34.31 -1.45
N ASP A 60 -31.24 -34.38 -0.13
CA ASP A 60 -32.17 -33.77 0.81
C ASP A 60 -32.09 -32.23 0.76
N GLY A 61 -30.90 -31.69 0.48
CA GLY A 61 -30.65 -30.25 0.36
C GLY A 61 -31.34 -29.66 -0.86
N ILE A 62 -31.17 -30.32 -2.01
CA ILE A 62 -31.82 -29.94 -3.27
C ILE A 62 -33.34 -30.03 -3.11
N LYS A 63 -33.88 -31.15 -2.61
CA LYS A 63 -35.32 -31.31 -2.41
C LYS A 63 -35.89 -30.20 -1.54
N ASN A 64 -35.30 -29.99 -0.35
CA ASN A 64 -35.76 -28.98 0.59
C ASN A 64 -35.73 -27.57 -0.02
N ARG A 65 -34.66 -27.21 -0.75
CA ARG A 65 -34.52 -25.89 -1.39
C ARG A 65 -35.48 -25.71 -2.56
N VAL A 66 -35.63 -26.71 -3.43
CA VAL A 66 -36.54 -26.65 -4.58
C VAL A 66 -37.99 -26.50 -4.11
N TYR A 67 -38.45 -27.36 -3.19
CA TYR A 67 -39.82 -27.28 -2.70
C TYR A 67 -40.09 -25.96 -1.96
N SER A 68 -39.17 -25.52 -1.08
CA SER A 68 -39.35 -24.26 -0.36
C SER A 68 -39.35 -23.04 -1.29
N GLY A 69 -38.48 -23.04 -2.30
CA GLY A 69 -38.39 -21.97 -3.30
C GLY A 69 -39.62 -21.92 -4.20
N MET A 70 -40.12 -23.07 -4.67
CA MET A 70 -41.36 -23.14 -5.45
C MET A 70 -42.57 -22.63 -4.67
N LEU A 71 -42.71 -23.02 -3.39
CA LEU A 71 -43.81 -22.56 -2.52
C LEU A 71 -43.79 -21.04 -2.35
N LEU A 72 -42.60 -20.46 -2.17
CA LEU A 72 -42.43 -19.02 -1.99
C LEU A 72 -42.66 -18.26 -3.31
N LEU A 73 -42.17 -18.76 -4.43
CA LEU A 73 -42.46 -18.21 -5.76
C LEU A 73 -43.96 -18.22 -6.08
N PHE A 74 -44.67 -19.29 -5.71
CA PHE A 74 -46.10 -19.38 -5.87
C PHE A 74 -46.85 -18.35 -5.00
N SER A 75 -46.41 -18.15 -3.75
CA SER A 75 -46.95 -17.10 -2.88
C SER A 75 -46.72 -15.69 -3.45
N ILE A 76 -45.51 -15.39 -3.96
CA ILE A 76 -45.21 -14.10 -4.62
C ILE A 76 -46.08 -13.91 -5.86
N SER A 77 -46.25 -14.96 -6.68
CA SER A 77 -47.12 -14.92 -7.85
C SER A 77 -48.58 -14.65 -7.48
N LEU A 78 -49.08 -15.25 -6.38
CA LEU A 78 -50.44 -15.02 -5.88
C LEU A 78 -50.60 -13.58 -5.38
N PHE A 79 -49.60 -13.05 -4.70
CA PHE A 79 -49.59 -11.67 -4.22
C PHE A 79 -49.56 -10.65 -5.37
N LEU A 80 -48.72 -10.87 -6.38
CA LEU A 80 -48.69 -10.03 -7.58
C LEU A 80 -50.02 -10.09 -8.32
N LEU A 81 -50.64 -11.26 -8.45
CA LEU A 81 -51.97 -11.39 -9.05
C LEU A 81 -53.03 -10.59 -8.28
N MET A 82 -52.93 -10.53 -6.95
CA MET A 82 -53.83 -9.73 -6.11
C MET A 82 -53.61 -8.23 -6.26
N ILE A 83 -52.37 -7.76 -6.30
CA ILE A 83 -52.04 -6.36 -6.57
C ILE A 83 -52.56 -5.96 -7.96
N GLY A 84 -52.34 -6.81 -8.95
CA GLY A 84 -52.85 -6.61 -10.31
C GLY A 84 -54.37 -6.48 -10.32
N ALA A 85 -55.08 -7.42 -9.66
CA ALA A 85 -56.54 -7.45 -9.60
C ALA A 85 -57.13 -6.23 -8.88
N ALA A 86 -56.47 -5.74 -7.82
CA ALA A 86 -56.84 -4.52 -7.09
C ALA A 86 -56.55 -3.24 -7.89
N GLY A 87 -55.51 -3.26 -8.71
CA GLY A 87 -55.03 -2.11 -9.47
C GLY A 87 -55.56 -2.00 -10.89
N VAL A 88 -56.40 -2.94 -11.38
CA VAL A 88 -56.85 -2.98 -12.79
C VAL A 88 -57.38 -1.64 -13.27
N ASP A 89 -58.26 -1.00 -12.51
CA ASP A 89 -58.88 0.29 -12.90
C ASP A 89 -57.83 1.41 -13.04
N ILE A 90 -56.76 1.38 -12.24
CA ILE A 90 -55.65 2.34 -12.27
C ILE A 90 -54.70 2.01 -13.43
N LEU A 91 -54.40 0.73 -13.64
CA LEU A 91 -53.54 0.24 -14.71
C LEU A 91 -54.12 0.52 -16.09
N PHE A 92 -55.45 0.57 -16.23
CA PHE A 92 -56.12 0.96 -17.47
C PHE A 92 -56.16 2.47 -17.74
N ARG A 93 -56.01 3.33 -16.72
CA ARG A 93 -55.90 4.78 -16.92
C ARG A 93 -54.65 5.17 -17.70
N PHE A 94 -53.64 4.30 -17.72
CA PHE A 94 -52.41 4.50 -18.46
C PHE A 94 -52.34 3.57 -19.68
N PRO A 95 -52.10 4.07 -20.90
CA PRO A 95 -52.09 3.26 -22.13
C PRO A 95 -51.16 2.03 -22.11
N MET A 96 -50.10 2.07 -21.29
CA MET A 96 -49.12 0.99 -21.12
C MET A 96 -49.13 0.36 -19.72
N GLY A 97 -50.08 0.73 -18.84
CA GLY A 97 -50.04 0.37 -17.42
C GLY A 97 -50.02 -1.14 -17.19
N LEU A 98 -50.83 -1.90 -17.93
CA LEU A 98 -50.80 -3.37 -17.90
C LEU A 98 -49.48 -3.96 -18.38
N SER A 99 -48.92 -3.47 -19.49
CA SER A 99 -47.63 -3.92 -20.02
C SER A 99 -46.49 -3.70 -19.03
N VAL A 100 -46.45 -2.52 -18.39
CA VAL A 100 -45.45 -2.17 -17.37
C VAL A 100 -45.62 -3.04 -16.11
N PHE A 101 -46.86 -3.29 -15.68
CA PHE A 101 -47.14 -4.15 -14.56
C PHE A 101 -46.69 -5.61 -14.79
N TYR A 102 -46.93 -6.17 -15.97
CA TYR A 102 -46.46 -7.51 -16.32
C TYR A 102 -44.93 -7.58 -16.45
N ALA A 103 -44.29 -6.57 -17.06
CA ALA A 103 -42.83 -6.49 -17.13
C ALA A 103 -42.20 -6.40 -15.73
N GLY A 104 -42.74 -5.55 -14.86
CA GLY A 104 -42.30 -5.43 -13.46
C GLY A 104 -42.51 -6.72 -12.66
N SER A 105 -43.68 -7.36 -12.81
CA SER A 105 -43.99 -8.65 -12.16
C SER A 105 -43.04 -9.76 -12.62
N LEU A 106 -42.69 -9.79 -13.92
CA LEU A 106 -41.72 -10.75 -14.46
C LEU A 106 -40.32 -10.51 -13.89
N ILE A 107 -39.88 -9.26 -13.79
CA ILE A 107 -38.59 -8.91 -13.17
C ILE A 107 -38.55 -9.36 -11.71
N VAL A 108 -39.60 -9.09 -10.94
CA VAL A 108 -39.70 -9.51 -9.53
C VAL A 108 -39.66 -11.03 -9.40
N LEU A 109 -40.40 -11.76 -10.23
CA LEU A 109 -40.38 -13.23 -10.23
C LEU A 109 -39.02 -13.80 -10.66
N CYS A 110 -38.36 -13.22 -11.67
CA CYS A 110 -37.02 -13.61 -12.09
C CYS A 110 -35.96 -13.36 -11.00
N LEU A 111 -36.03 -12.21 -10.33
CA LEU A 111 -35.14 -11.87 -9.21
C LEU A 111 -35.38 -12.79 -8.01
N ALA A 112 -36.65 -13.06 -7.67
CA ALA A 112 -37.01 -14.01 -6.62
C ALA A 112 -36.53 -15.43 -6.97
N PHE A 113 -36.68 -15.88 -8.22
CA PHE A 113 -36.19 -17.17 -8.69
C PHE A 113 -34.67 -17.25 -8.58
N TYR A 114 -33.97 -16.22 -9.03
CA TYR A 114 -32.51 -16.14 -8.96
C TYR A 114 -32.00 -16.21 -7.51
N ARG A 115 -32.59 -15.45 -6.59
CA ARG A 115 -32.15 -15.38 -5.20
C ARG A 115 -32.58 -16.56 -4.34
N VAL A 116 -33.81 -17.05 -4.50
CA VAL A 116 -34.40 -18.05 -3.59
C VAL A 116 -34.13 -19.48 -4.07
N LEU A 117 -34.02 -19.70 -5.38
CA LEU A 117 -33.83 -21.03 -5.96
C LEU A 117 -32.43 -21.21 -6.53
N LEU A 118 -31.98 -20.31 -7.42
CA LEU A 118 -30.79 -20.53 -8.25
C LEU A 118 -29.49 -20.38 -7.46
N LEU A 119 -29.31 -19.26 -6.75
CA LEU A 119 -28.11 -19.00 -5.92
C LEU A 119 -27.86 -20.08 -4.85
N PRO A 120 -28.87 -20.52 -4.06
CA PRO A 120 -28.67 -21.57 -3.05
C PRO A 120 -28.47 -22.97 -3.65
N LEU A 121 -28.97 -23.23 -4.87
CA LEU A 121 -28.64 -24.48 -5.56
C LEU A 121 -27.18 -24.47 -6.02
N LEU A 122 -26.68 -23.33 -6.49
CA LEU A 122 -25.30 -23.18 -6.96
C LEU A 122 -24.27 -23.49 -5.86
N SER A 123 -24.55 -23.13 -4.60
CA SER A 123 -23.65 -23.45 -3.49
C SER A 123 -23.59 -24.95 -3.15
N LEU A 124 -24.62 -25.73 -3.51
CA LEU A 124 -24.70 -27.18 -3.29
C LEU A 124 -24.03 -28.01 -4.41
N LEU A 125 -23.44 -27.38 -5.43
CA LEU A 125 -22.70 -28.09 -6.48
C LEU A 125 -21.31 -28.56 -6.04
N CYS A 126 -20.71 -27.95 -5.02
CA CYS A 126 -19.36 -28.26 -4.58
C CYS A 126 -19.36 -29.33 -3.47
N ARG A 127 -18.51 -30.36 -3.60
CA ARG A 127 -18.34 -31.42 -2.59
C ARG A 127 -17.82 -30.88 -1.26
N ASP A 128 -16.89 -29.93 -1.32
CA ASP A 128 -16.29 -29.30 -0.15
C ASP A 128 -17.34 -28.55 0.69
N ASN A 129 -18.26 -27.83 0.04
CA ASN A 129 -19.36 -27.14 0.73
C ASN A 129 -20.31 -28.11 1.44
N ILE A 130 -20.55 -29.29 0.85
CA ILE A 130 -21.40 -30.32 1.47
C ILE A 130 -20.67 -30.95 2.66
N ALA A 131 -19.35 -31.19 2.55
CA ALA A 131 -18.52 -31.66 3.65
C ALA A 131 -18.55 -30.69 4.83
N LEU A 132 -18.34 -29.40 4.58
CA LEU A 132 -18.43 -28.35 5.59
C LEU A 132 -19.80 -28.27 6.24
N LEU A 133 -20.89 -28.46 5.49
CA LEU A 133 -22.24 -28.49 6.06
C LEU A 133 -22.45 -29.68 7.03
N ILE A 134 -21.83 -30.82 6.74
CA ILE A 134 -21.87 -32.00 7.60
C ILE A 134 -21.03 -31.76 8.86
N GLU A 135 -19.82 -31.22 8.73
CA GLU A 135 -18.91 -30.94 9.84
C GLU A 135 -19.42 -29.81 10.75
N GLN A 136 -20.06 -28.78 10.18
CA GLN A 136 -20.71 -27.73 10.97
C GLN A 136 -21.86 -28.27 11.83
N LYS A 137 -22.56 -29.31 11.36
CA LYS A 137 -23.61 -29.97 12.12
C LYS A 137 -23.07 -30.98 13.13
N TYR A 138 -21.97 -31.64 12.78
CA TYR A 138 -21.30 -32.65 13.59
C TYR A 138 -19.82 -32.26 13.79
N PRO A 139 -19.53 -31.34 14.73
CA PRO A 139 -18.16 -30.90 15.00
C PRO A 139 -17.21 -32.04 15.39
N SER A 140 -17.74 -33.19 15.83
CA SER A 140 -16.97 -34.40 16.15
C SER A 140 -16.11 -34.94 15.01
N LEU A 141 -16.36 -34.51 13.76
CA LEU A 141 -15.58 -34.90 12.60
C LEU A 141 -14.23 -34.14 12.48
N ASN A 142 -14.04 -33.00 13.17
CA ASN A 142 -12.77 -32.24 13.24
C ASN A 142 -12.05 -32.10 11.87
N ASP A 143 -12.73 -31.57 10.86
CA ASP A 143 -12.21 -31.33 9.49
C ASP A 143 -11.71 -32.59 8.74
N ARG A 144 -11.97 -33.79 9.26
CA ARG A 144 -11.53 -35.06 8.65
C ARG A 144 -12.24 -35.34 7.33
N LEU A 145 -13.52 -34.99 7.22
CA LEU A 145 -14.30 -35.20 6.00
C LEU A 145 -13.79 -34.31 4.88
N ILE A 146 -13.60 -33.02 5.13
CA ILE A 146 -13.06 -32.12 4.10
C ILE A 146 -11.62 -32.50 3.72
N SER A 147 -10.78 -32.83 4.71
CA SER A 147 -9.39 -33.24 4.48
C SER A 147 -9.31 -34.53 3.64
N SER A 148 -10.17 -35.52 3.92
CA SER A 148 -10.23 -36.77 3.16
C SER A 148 -10.64 -36.56 1.69
N ILE A 149 -11.50 -35.57 1.40
CA ILE A 149 -11.94 -35.24 0.04
C ILE A 149 -10.85 -34.51 -0.73
N GLN A 150 -10.18 -33.53 -0.11
CA GLN A 150 -9.11 -32.76 -0.75
C GLN A 150 -7.89 -33.63 -1.07
N LEU A 151 -7.43 -34.42 -0.09
CA LEU A 151 -6.27 -35.30 -0.26
C LEU A 151 -6.53 -36.44 -1.26
N SER A 152 -7.76 -36.96 -1.32
CA SER A 152 -8.12 -37.99 -2.31
C SER A 152 -8.30 -37.42 -3.73
N ALA A 153 -8.73 -36.16 -3.87
CA ALA A 153 -8.82 -35.49 -5.17
C ALA A 153 -7.44 -35.26 -5.80
N ASP A 154 -6.45 -34.87 -5.01
CA ASP A 154 -5.07 -34.67 -5.47
C ASP A 154 -4.38 -35.99 -5.86
N LYS A 155 -4.71 -37.10 -5.19
CA LYS A 155 -4.27 -38.45 -5.57
C LYS A 155 -4.68 -38.82 -7.00
N SER A 156 -5.87 -38.41 -7.44
CA SER A 156 -6.40 -38.73 -8.78
C SER A 156 -5.74 -37.94 -9.92
N GLN A 157 -5.09 -36.80 -9.64
CA GLN A 157 -4.53 -35.90 -10.66
C GLN A 157 -3.04 -36.16 -10.95
N LYS A 158 -2.44 -37.26 -10.46
CA LYS A 158 -1.01 -37.60 -10.65
C LYS A 158 -0.04 -36.44 -10.36
N LYS A 159 -0.38 -35.59 -9.39
CA LYS A 159 0.34 -34.34 -9.09
C LYS A 159 1.15 -34.38 -7.79
N ILE A 160 1.42 -35.57 -7.25
CA ILE A 160 1.99 -35.70 -5.89
C ILE A 160 3.36 -36.37 -5.93
N SER A 161 4.38 -35.61 -5.52
CA SER A 161 5.53 -36.10 -4.76
C SER A 161 5.48 -35.46 -3.37
N GLY A 162 5.27 -36.23 -2.29
CA GLY A 162 5.39 -35.70 -0.91
C GLY A 162 4.42 -36.22 0.16
N TYR A 163 3.35 -36.95 -0.17
CA TYR A 163 2.40 -37.47 0.84
C TYR A 163 2.39 -39.01 0.93
N SER A 164 2.32 -39.55 2.15
CA SER A 164 2.20 -41.00 2.39
C SER A 164 0.82 -41.52 1.98
N GLU A 165 0.77 -42.44 1.01
CA GLU A 165 -0.48 -43.04 0.55
C GLU A 165 -1.20 -43.83 1.65
N GLN A 166 -0.44 -44.42 2.59
CA GLN A 166 -0.99 -45.18 3.70
C GLN A 166 -1.76 -44.27 4.67
N LEU A 167 -1.23 -43.09 4.99
CA LEU A 167 -1.92 -42.13 5.88
C LEU A 167 -3.21 -41.60 5.26
N ILE A 168 -3.22 -41.32 3.96
CA ILE A 168 -4.42 -40.90 3.25
C ILE A 168 -5.49 -42.01 3.31
N SER A 169 -5.10 -43.27 3.10
CA SER A 169 -6.04 -44.39 3.20
C SER A 169 -6.58 -44.60 4.62
N MET A 170 -5.75 -44.46 5.65
CA MET A 170 -6.19 -44.54 7.05
C MET A 170 -7.16 -43.40 7.43
N LEU A 171 -6.89 -42.18 6.98
CA LEU A 171 -7.78 -41.03 7.18
C LEU A 171 -9.15 -41.28 6.51
N MET A 172 -9.15 -41.83 5.30
CA MET A 172 -10.39 -42.17 4.59
C MET A 172 -11.18 -43.26 5.32
N ASP A 173 -10.51 -44.30 5.81
CA ASP A 173 -11.14 -45.38 6.59
C ASP A 173 -11.75 -44.90 7.90
N ASP A 174 -11.03 -44.05 8.65
CA ASP A 174 -11.52 -43.50 9.90
C ASP A 174 -12.70 -42.55 9.69
N THR A 175 -12.61 -41.68 8.68
CA THR A 175 -13.71 -40.78 8.26
C THR A 175 -14.95 -41.59 7.87
N ALA A 176 -14.78 -42.67 7.11
CA ALA A 176 -15.89 -43.53 6.71
C ALA A 176 -16.52 -44.27 7.90
N LYS A 177 -15.74 -44.71 8.89
CA LYS A 177 -16.25 -45.33 10.12
C LYS A 177 -17.10 -44.37 10.94
N GLN A 178 -16.64 -43.13 11.11
CA GLN A 178 -17.38 -42.10 11.85
C GLN A 178 -18.67 -41.70 11.13
N LEU A 179 -18.62 -41.51 9.81
CA LEU A 179 -19.81 -41.18 9.03
C LEU A 179 -20.91 -42.24 9.09
N ARG A 180 -20.56 -43.53 9.21
CA ARG A 180 -21.55 -44.61 9.37
C ARG A 180 -22.35 -44.52 10.67
N GLN A 181 -21.81 -43.86 11.70
CA GLN A 181 -22.45 -43.74 13.01
C GLN A 181 -23.35 -42.49 13.12
N LEU A 182 -23.33 -41.61 12.12
CA LEU A 182 -24.08 -40.34 12.13
C LEU A 182 -25.38 -40.44 11.33
N ASP A 183 -26.46 -39.86 11.86
CA ASP A 183 -27.73 -39.71 11.13
C ASP A 183 -27.73 -38.46 10.24
N LEU A 184 -27.35 -38.63 8.98
CA LEU A 184 -27.19 -37.54 8.02
C LEU A 184 -28.51 -36.91 7.54
N SER A 185 -29.66 -37.53 7.83
CA SER A 185 -30.97 -37.03 7.38
C SER A 185 -31.39 -35.70 8.04
N HIS A 186 -30.74 -35.35 9.15
CA HIS A 186 -31.02 -34.15 9.95
C HIS A 186 -30.01 -33.01 9.74
N VAL A 187 -29.06 -33.16 8.83
CA VAL A 187 -28.05 -32.12 8.51
C VAL A 187 -28.73 -30.85 7.98
N ILE A 188 -29.76 -31.01 7.15
CA ILE A 188 -30.45 -29.89 6.51
C ILE A 188 -31.67 -29.49 7.32
N SER A 189 -31.67 -28.24 7.80
CA SER A 189 -32.81 -27.71 8.53
C SER A 189 -34.05 -27.55 7.64
N LYS A 190 -35.19 -28.06 8.09
CA LYS A 190 -36.52 -27.89 7.46
C LYS A 190 -37.18 -26.55 7.85
N ARG A 191 -36.45 -25.62 8.48
CA ARG A 191 -36.99 -24.34 8.99
C ARG A 191 -37.49 -23.47 7.83
N PHE A 192 -36.71 -23.37 6.76
CA PHE A 192 -37.06 -22.57 5.59
C PHE A 192 -38.32 -23.13 4.89
N PHE A 193 -38.43 -24.44 4.74
CA PHE A 193 -39.62 -25.10 4.20
C PHE A 193 -40.88 -24.82 5.03
N ARG A 194 -40.80 -24.92 6.36
CA ARG A 194 -41.93 -24.58 7.25
C ARG A 194 -42.37 -23.13 7.09
N LEU A 195 -41.41 -22.20 7.00
CA LEU A 195 -41.71 -20.78 6.78
C LEU A 195 -42.42 -20.56 5.44
N SER A 196 -41.90 -21.15 4.35
CA SER A 196 -42.53 -21.07 3.03
C SER A 196 -43.95 -21.64 3.01
N CYS A 197 -44.22 -22.74 3.72
CA CYS A 197 -45.57 -23.26 3.88
C CYS A 197 -46.49 -22.29 4.63
N VAL A 198 -46.04 -21.70 5.74
CA VAL A 198 -46.83 -20.72 6.50
C VAL A 198 -47.17 -19.50 5.65
N VAL A 199 -46.18 -18.98 4.91
CA VAL A 199 -46.38 -17.84 4.01
C VAL A 199 -47.39 -18.17 2.91
N LEU A 200 -47.30 -19.35 2.31
CA LEU A 200 -48.28 -19.79 1.31
C LEU A 200 -49.69 -19.91 1.90
N ILE A 201 -49.84 -20.54 3.07
CA ILE A 201 -51.13 -20.68 3.74
C ILE A 201 -51.73 -19.31 4.04
N ALA A 202 -50.92 -18.37 4.55
CA ALA A 202 -51.35 -17.00 4.80
C ALA A 202 -51.77 -16.29 3.50
N SER A 203 -51.00 -16.42 2.42
CA SER A 203 -51.35 -15.82 1.12
C SER A 203 -52.66 -16.39 0.56
N VAL A 204 -52.87 -17.70 0.66
CA VAL A 204 -54.13 -18.35 0.20
C VAL A 204 -55.31 -17.93 1.08
N PHE A 205 -55.10 -17.79 2.39
CA PHE A 205 -56.14 -17.30 3.30
C PHE A 205 -56.53 -15.85 2.97
N ILE A 206 -55.56 -14.96 2.80
CA ILE A 206 -55.77 -13.57 2.40
C ILE A 206 -56.50 -13.51 1.06
N PHE A 207 -56.06 -14.31 0.07
CA PHE A 207 -56.72 -14.42 -1.23
C PHE A 207 -58.19 -14.85 -1.10
N SER A 208 -58.47 -15.84 -0.25
CA SER A 208 -59.83 -16.34 0.00
C SER A 208 -60.73 -15.29 0.67
N VAL A 209 -60.22 -14.54 1.65
CA VAL A 209 -60.96 -13.45 2.32
C VAL A 209 -61.30 -12.33 1.34
N ILE A 210 -60.39 -12.00 0.43
CA ILE A 210 -60.64 -10.95 -0.57
C ILE A 210 -61.65 -11.45 -1.61
N CYS A 211 -61.57 -12.73 -2.02
CA CYS A 211 -62.60 -13.38 -2.86
C CYS A 211 -64.00 -13.34 -2.22
N ALA A 212 -64.09 -13.54 -0.91
CA ALA A 212 -65.36 -13.55 -0.18
C ALA A 212 -65.94 -12.14 0.05
N SER A 213 -65.09 -11.15 0.33
CA SER A 213 -65.54 -9.78 0.65
C SER A 213 -65.98 -8.97 -0.58
N LYS A 214 -65.36 -9.18 -1.74
CA LYS A 214 -65.69 -8.47 -2.99
C LYS A 214 -65.79 -9.42 -4.20
N PRO A 215 -66.78 -10.33 -4.22
CA PRO A 215 -66.88 -11.38 -5.24
C PRO A 215 -67.12 -10.84 -6.66
N SER A 216 -67.80 -9.70 -6.81
CA SER A 216 -68.02 -9.02 -8.09
C SER A 216 -66.75 -8.40 -8.66
N TYR A 217 -65.84 -7.92 -7.82
CA TYR A 217 -64.57 -7.30 -8.24
C TYR A 217 -63.60 -8.33 -8.81
N ILE A 218 -63.47 -9.47 -8.15
CA ILE A 218 -62.59 -10.59 -8.54
C ILE A 218 -63.12 -11.35 -9.76
N LYS A 219 -64.44 -11.60 -9.84
CA LYS A 219 -65.07 -12.25 -10.99
C LYS A 219 -64.96 -11.44 -12.29
N LYS A 220 -64.81 -10.12 -12.21
CA LYS A 220 -64.63 -9.24 -13.37
C LYS A 220 -63.15 -9.04 -13.72
N ASN A 221 -62.32 -8.73 -12.73
CA ASN A 221 -60.96 -8.23 -12.98
C ASN A 221 -59.92 -9.33 -13.22
N ILE A 222 -60.05 -10.51 -12.58
CA ILE A 222 -59.10 -11.62 -12.78
C ILE A 222 -59.21 -12.23 -14.19
N PRO A 223 -60.41 -12.54 -14.72
CA PRO A 223 -60.55 -12.99 -16.11
C PRO A 223 -60.06 -11.95 -17.10
N PHE A 224 -60.20 -10.65 -16.79
CA PHE A 224 -59.75 -9.55 -17.63
C PHE A 224 -58.21 -9.47 -17.71
N LEU A 225 -57.52 -9.55 -16.57
CA LEU A 225 -56.05 -9.65 -16.50
C LEU A 225 -55.53 -10.88 -17.26
N LEU A 226 -56.14 -12.05 -17.03
CA LEU A 226 -55.80 -13.27 -17.75
C LEU A 226 -56.10 -13.16 -19.26
N SER A 227 -57.16 -12.45 -19.66
CA SER A 227 -57.53 -12.24 -21.06
C SER A 227 -56.60 -11.27 -21.78
N TYR A 228 -56.05 -10.26 -21.09
CA TYR A 228 -55.04 -9.36 -21.64
C TYR A 228 -53.73 -10.11 -21.92
N LEU A 229 -53.31 -10.98 -20.99
CA LEU A 229 -52.19 -11.91 -21.14
C LEU A 229 -52.38 -12.90 -22.32
N ARG A 230 -53.64 -13.21 -22.67
CA ARG A 230 -53.98 -14.17 -23.74
C ARG A 230 -54.18 -13.52 -25.12
N ASN A 231 -54.89 -12.38 -25.19
CA ASN A 231 -55.44 -11.84 -26.45
C ASN A 231 -55.20 -10.32 -26.69
N GLY A 232 -54.59 -9.57 -25.76
CA GLY A 232 -54.12 -8.20 -26.01
C GLY A 232 -55.14 -7.10 -26.40
N LYS A 233 -56.46 -7.31 -26.31
CA LYS A 233 -57.47 -6.29 -26.66
C LYS A 233 -58.73 -6.35 -25.77
N VAL A 234 -59.30 -5.19 -25.43
CA VAL A 234 -60.51 -5.03 -24.60
C VAL A 234 -61.68 -4.53 -25.45
N ILE A 235 -62.87 -5.12 -25.26
CA ILE A 235 -64.14 -4.80 -25.94
C ILE A 235 -64.92 -3.73 -25.13
N GLY A 236 -65.47 -2.75 -25.84
CA GLY A 236 -66.29 -1.62 -25.34
C GLY A 236 -67.59 -2.06 -24.67
N ASP A 237 -68.22 -1.25 -23.82
CA ASP A 237 -68.84 0.09 -23.98
C ASP A 237 -70.36 -0.13 -23.92
N ASP A 238 -71.02 0.51 -22.96
CA ASP A 238 -72.47 0.67 -22.94
C ASP A 238 -72.80 1.83 -22.00
N GLY A 239 -73.13 2.96 -22.61
CA GLY A 239 -73.66 4.13 -21.95
C GLY A 239 -75.16 4.03 -21.71
N LEU A 240 -75.66 4.80 -20.75
CA LEU A 240 -77.07 5.19 -20.67
C LEU A 240 -77.17 6.67 -20.27
N VAL A 241 -77.98 7.37 -21.05
CA VAL A 241 -78.27 8.81 -21.00
C VAL A 241 -79.57 9.03 -20.21
N VAL A 242 -79.74 10.18 -19.55
CA VAL A 242 -80.84 11.19 -19.71
C VAL A 242 -80.97 12.11 -18.47
N SER A 243 -81.08 13.42 -18.76
CA SER A 243 -81.08 14.67 -17.95
C SER A 243 -82.53 15.17 -17.61
N PRO A 244 -82.85 16.43 -17.16
CA PRO A 244 -82.06 17.57 -16.63
C PRO A 244 -82.67 18.39 -15.44
N GLY A 245 -81.80 19.09 -14.69
CA GLY A 245 -82.06 20.41 -14.08
C GLY A 245 -81.49 21.56 -14.97
N PRO A 246 -81.53 22.86 -14.58
CA PRO A 246 -80.80 23.89 -15.32
C PRO A 246 -79.33 23.49 -15.43
N VAL A 247 -78.82 23.44 -16.66
CA VAL A 247 -77.48 22.93 -16.94
C VAL A 247 -76.54 24.12 -16.91
N ILE A 248 -75.59 24.07 -15.97
CA ILE A 248 -74.47 24.99 -15.90
C ILE A 248 -73.37 24.43 -16.80
N GLY A 249 -73.15 25.07 -17.93
CA GLY A 249 -72.17 24.71 -18.95
C GLY A 249 -71.10 25.79 -19.12
N ASP A 250 -70.16 25.55 -20.03
CA ASP A 250 -69.08 26.48 -20.38
C ASP A 250 -68.32 27.03 -19.16
N ILE A 251 -68.03 26.14 -18.20
CA ILE A 251 -67.28 26.50 -17.01
C ILE A 251 -65.85 26.86 -17.42
N ALA A 252 -65.45 28.08 -17.12
CA ALA A 252 -64.08 28.56 -17.23
C ALA A 252 -63.52 28.84 -15.84
N VAL A 253 -62.32 28.33 -15.59
CA VAL A 253 -61.65 28.39 -14.30
C VAL A 253 -60.30 29.05 -14.48
N SER A 254 -60.10 30.18 -13.80
CA SER A 254 -58.84 30.92 -13.78
C SER A 254 -58.15 30.73 -12.44
N TYR A 255 -56.97 30.14 -12.46
CA TYR A 255 -56.13 29.84 -11.30
C TYR A 255 -55.10 30.94 -11.09
N ARG A 256 -55.03 31.47 -9.87
CA ARG A 256 -53.93 32.30 -9.39
C ARG A 256 -53.21 31.55 -8.27
N PHE A 257 -52.03 31.04 -8.58
CA PHE A 257 -51.22 30.23 -7.66
C PHE A 257 -50.53 31.09 -6.58
N PRO A 258 -50.15 30.50 -5.43
CA PRO A 258 -49.40 31.18 -4.39
C PRO A 258 -48.08 31.75 -4.89
N LEU A 259 -47.66 32.90 -4.35
CA LEU A 259 -46.43 33.61 -4.76
C LEU A 259 -45.16 32.74 -4.60
N TYR A 260 -45.12 31.86 -3.59
CA TYR A 260 -43.98 30.96 -3.36
C TYR A 260 -43.83 29.89 -4.46
N SER A 261 -44.92 29.49 -5.14
CA SER A 261 -44.85 28.52 -6.24
C SER A 261 -44.25 29.10 -7.54
N GLY A 262 -44.33 30.42 -7.75
CA GLY A 262 -43.84 31.08 -8.96
C GLY A 262 -44.58 30.73 -10.26
N LEU A 263 -45.69 29.99 -10.18
CA LEU A 263 -46.48 29.61 -11.33
C LEU A 263 -47.29 30.80 -11.88
N GLN A 264 -47.31 30.94 -13.21
CA GLN A 264 -48.11 31.97 -13.87
C GLN A 264 -49.62 31.65 -13.77
N PRO A 265 -50.49 32.66 -13.71
CA PRO A 265 -51.93 32.45 -13.73
C PRO A 265 -52.35 31.64 -14.96
N LYS A 266 -53.24 30.66 -14.77
CA LYS A 266 -53.70 29.75 -15.82
C LYS A 266 -55.20 29.80 -15.93
N THR A 267 -55.74 30.01 -17.13
CA THR A 267 -57.19 29.90 -17.38
C THR A 267 -57.47 28.66 -18.21
N VAL A 268 -58.40 27.84 -17.75
CA VAL A 268 -58.89 26.66 -18.45
C VAL A 268 -60.35 26.89 -18.79
N TYR A 269 -60.68 26.79 -20.07
CA TYR A 269 -62.04 26.95 -20.58
C TYR A 269 -62.69 25.57 -20.79
N ASN A 270 -64.02 25.52 -20.78
CA ASN A 270 -64.83 24.32 -21.03
C ASN A 270 -64.48 23.14 -20.09
N THR A 271 -64.32 23.43 -18.80
CA THR A 271 -64.03 22.41 -17.79
C THR A 271 -65.29 21.66 -17.35
N SER A 272 -65.11 20.48 -16.75
CA SER A 272 -66.19 19.72 -16.11
C SER A 272 -66.66 20.33 -14.78
N GLY A 273 -66.05 21.42 -14.32
CA GLY A 273 -66.22 21.98 -12.97
C GLY A 273 -65.29 21.37 -11.91
N ASP A 274 -64.52 20.32 -12.21
CA ASP A 274 -63.54 19.82 -11.24
C ASP A 274 -62.33 20.75 -11.13
N ILE A 275 -61.93 21.06 -9.90
CA ILE A 275 -60.87 22.02 -9.58
C ILE A 275 -59.69 21.28 -8.93
N ARG A 276 -58.50 21.42 -9.51
CA ARG A 276 -57.27 20.88 -8.92
C ARG A 276 -56.17 21.94 -8.91
N ALA A 277 -55.66 22.30 -7.74
CA ALA A 277 -54.58 23.26 -7.59
C ALA A 277 -53.83 23.12 -6.25
N LEU A 278 -52.72 23.84 -6.11
CA LEU A 278 -51.93 23.89 -4.88
C LEU A 278 -52.70 24.56 -3.74
N LYS A 279 -52.43 24.13 -2.51
CA LYS A 279 -52.96 24.76 -1.30
C LYS A 279 -52.61 26.25 -1.27
N GLY A 280 -53.61 27.09 -1.00
CA GLY A 280 -53.50 28.56 -1.01
C GLY A 280 -53.76 29.21 -2.37
N SER A 281 -54.12 28.45 -3.42
CA SER A 281 -54.48 29.02 -4.73
C SER A 281 -55.84 29.73 -4.69
N GLU A 282 -55.94 30.90 -5.33
CA GLU A 282 -57.21 31.59 -5.59
C GLU A 282 -57.75 31.14 -6.95
N VAL A 283 -59.00 30.70 -6.99
CA VAL A 283 -59.67 30.25 -8.20
C VAL A 283 -60.84 31.16 -8.51
N ARG A 284 -60.86 31.72 -9.71
CA ARG A 284 -61.97 32.52 -10.24
C ARG A 284 -62.72 31.68 -11.27
N MET A 285 -63.98 31.41 -11.00
CA MET A 285 -64.81 30.60 -11.87
C MET A 285 -65.86 31.46 -12.54
N SER A 286 -66.07 31.24 -13.83
CA SER A 286 -67.20 31.76 -14.58
C SER A 286 -67.91 30.63 -15.31
N ALA A 287 -69.24 30.59 -15.31
CA ALA A 287 -70.01 29.58 -16.02
C ALA A 287 -71.28 30.17 -16.64
N ILE A 288 -71.85 29.49 -17.62
CA ILE A 288 -73.04 29.92 -18.34
C ILE A 288 -74.18 28.95 -18.06
N SER A 289 -75.31 29.48 -17.62
CA SER A 289 -76.54 28.71 -17.43
C SER A 289 -77.38 28.72 -18.71
N ASN A 290 -77.94 27.56 -19.07
CA ASN A 290 -78.88 27.44 -20.18
C ASN A 290 -80.26 28.09 -19.94
N ARG A 291 -80.49 28.65 -18.74
CA ARG A 291 -81.73 29.36 -18.33
C ARG A 291 -81.41 30.59 -17.49
N SER A 292 -82.32 31.57 -17.50
CA SER A 292 -82.15 32.81 -16.72
C SER A 292 -82.23 32.57 -15.21
N LEU A 293 -81.25 33.06 -14.46
CA LEU A 293 -81.09 32.92 -13.02
C LEU A 293 -81.28 34.26 -12.29
N LEU A 294 -81.89 34.22 -11.10
CA LEU A 294 -81.98 35.35 -10.16
C LEU A 294 -80.80 35.36 -9.17
N SER A 295 -80.34 34.19 -8.75
CA SER A 295 -79.18 34.02 -7.88
C SER A 295 -78.51 32.68 -8.12
N ALA A 296 -77.20 32.62 -7.89
CA ALA A 296 -76.42 31.40 -7.91
C ALA A 296 -75.48 31.36 -6.71
N ALA A 297 -75.24 30.17 -6.18
CA ALA A 297 -74.27 29.94 -5.12
C ALA A 297 -73.61 28.57 -5.30
N MET A 298 -72.40 28.43 -4.78
CA MET A 298 -71.72 27.15 -4.63
C MET A 298 -71.88 26.68 -3.19
N ILE A 299 -72.28 25.43 -2.99
CA ILE A 299 -72.30 24.80 -1.67
C ILE A 299 -71.09 23.87 -1.60
N PHE A 300 -70.09 24.25 -0.80
CA PHE A 300 -68.88 23.47 -0.56
C PHE A 300 -69.03 22.61 0.71
N ASN A 301 -68.70 21.31 0.61
CA ASN A 301 -68.79 20.31 1.67
C ASN A 301 -70.11 20.34 2.46
N ASN A 302 -71.23 20.55 1.76
CA ASN A 302 -72.60 20.60 2.30
C ASN A 302 -72.83 21.58 3.48
N SER A 303 -71.96 22.56 3.66
CA SER A 303 -71.96 23.43 4.85
C SER A 303 -71.66 24.88 4.51
N THR A 304 -70.73 25.13 3.58
CA THR A 304 -70.25 26.48 3.26
C THR A 304 -70.88 26.97 1.96
N LYS A 305 -71.71 28.02 2.04
CA LYS A 305 -72.36 28.61 0.87
C LYS A 305 -71.58 29.84 0.37
N ILE A 306 -71.03 29.76 -0.83
CA ILE A 306 -70.27 30.82 -1.49
C ILE A 306 -71.17 31.46 -2.56
N PRO A 307 -71.58 32.73 -2.43
CA PRO A 307 -72.45 33.38 -3.40
C PRO A 307 -71.72 33.67 -4.72
N PHE A 308 -72.42 33.52 -5.84
CA PHE A 308 -71.94 33.85 -7.18
C PHE A 308 -72.70 35.06 -7.70
N GLU A 309 -72.00 35.95 -8.39
CA GLU A 309 -72.58 37.12 -9.03
C GLU A 309 -73.18 36.71 -10.38
N VAL A 310 -74.43 37.10 -10.64
CA VAL A 310 -75.15 36.76 -11.86
C VAL A 310 -75.16 37.98 -12.80
N GLU A 311 -74.44 37.89 -13.92
CA GLU A 311 -74.41 38.89 -14.98
C GLU A 311 -75.35 38.52 -16.13
N ASN A 312 -76.11 39.50 -16.63
CA ASN A 312 -77.03 39.37 -17.78
C ASN A 312 -78.04 38.22 -17.66
N GLY A 313 -78.37 37.83 -16.42
CA GLY A 313 -79.27 36.73 -16.09
C GLY A 313 -78.76 35.32 -16.43
N HIS A 314 -77.60 35.15 -17.07
CA HIS A 314 -77.17 33.84 -17.57
C HIS A 314 -75.73 33.47 -17.22
N THR A 315 -74.86 34.45 -16.97
CA THR A 315 -73.45 34.19 -16.62
C THR A 315 -73.28 34.29 -15.11
N ILE A 316 -72.64 33.30 -14.49
CA ILE A 316 -72.34 33.31 -13.05
C ILE A 316 -70.85 33.41 -12.83
N LYS A 317 -70.40 34.26 -11.89
CA LYS A 317 -68.99 34.44 -11.53
C LYS A 317 -68.78 34.32 -10.03
N GLY A 318 -67.71 33.65 -9.62
CA GLY A 318 -67.36 33.49 -8.21
C GLY A 318 -65.85 33.34 -7.99
N VAL A 319 -65.39 33.66 -6.79
CA VAL A 319 -63.98 33.51 -6.37
C VAL A 319 -63.92 32.63 -5.13
N LEU A 320 -62.97 31.71 -5.10
CA LEU A 320 -62.77 30.77 -4.00
C LEU A 320 -61.28 30.57 -3.71
N SER A 321 -60.93 30.44 -2.42
CA SER A 321 -59.56 30.17 -1.98
C SER A 321 -59.43 28.71 -1.55
N LEU A 322 -58.45 28.00 -2.10
CA LEU A 322 -58.29 26.56 -1.94
C LEU A 322 -57.42 26.22 -0.74
N LEU A 323 -58.02 25.94 0.41
CA LEU A 323 -57.29 25.53 1.62
C LEU A 323 -57.41 24.03 1.93
N GLU A 324 -58.54 23.43 1.57
CA GLU A 324 -58.88 22.02 1.87
C GLU A 324 -59.57 21.36 0.67
N SER A 325 -59.42 20.05 0.55
CA SER A 325 -60.09 19.27 -0.49
C SER A 325 -61.55 19.01 -0.11
N GLY A 326 -62.43 18.84 -1.10
CA GLY A 326 -63.85 18.64 -0.85
C GLY A 326 -64.68 18.45 -2.11
N THR A 327 -66.00 18.50 -1.95
CA THR A 327 -66.97 18.45 -3.04
C THR A 327 -67.86 19.67 -3.02
N TYR A 328 -68.26 20.16 -4.19
CA TYR A 328 -69.25 21.22 -4.28
C TYR A 328 -70.34 20.91 -5.30
N ILE A 329 -71.49 21.52 -5.07
CA ILE A 329 -72.62 21.56 -6.01
C ILE A 329 -73.03 23.01 -6.23
N PHE A 330 -73.62 23.30 -7.38
CA PHE A 330 -74.24 24.59 -7.64
C PHE A 330 -75.68 24.60 -7.15
N GLU A 331 -76.04 25.65 -6.42
CA GLU A 331 -77.43 25.97 -6.09
C GLU A 331 -77.83 27.20 -6.89
N THR A 332 -78.87 27.06 -7.71
CA THR A 332 -79.35 28.15 -8.57
C THR A 332 -80.82 28.42 -8.33
N THR A 333 -81.23 29.69 -8.42
CA THR A 333 -82.64 30.07 -8.35
C THR A 333 -83.05 30.66 -9.70
N ASP A 334 -84.04 30.06 -10.36
CA ASP A 334 -84.53 30.49 -11.66
C ASP A 334 -85.42 31.75 -11.57
N SER A 335 -85.78 32.33 -12.72
CA SER A 335 -86.66 33.51 -12.81
C SER A 335 -88.10 33.29 -12.30
N LEU A 336 -88.49 32.05 -11.96
CA LEU A 336 -89.77 31.68 -11.36
C LEU A 336 -89.66 31.50 -9.84
N GLY A 337 -88.51 31.80 -9.24
CA GLY A 337 -88.25 31.69 -7.81
C GLY A 337 -88.00 30.27 -7.31
N ARG A 338 -87.75 29.30 -8.21
CA ARG A 338 -87.48 27.91 -7.84
C ARG A 338 -85.99 27.70 -7.66
N THR A 339 -85.60 27.24 -6.48
CA THR A 339 -84.22 26.87 -6.17
C THR A 339 -83.98 25.41 -6.51
N VAL A 340 -82.98 25.14 -7.34
CA VAL A 340 -82.57 23.80 -7.75
C VAL A 340 -81.08 23.65 -7.48
N GLN A 341 -80.74 22.60 -6.73
CA GLN A 341 -79.36 22.14 -6.59
C GLN A 341 -79.03 21.23 -7.77
N ASP A 342 -77.91 21.50 -8.44
CA ASP A 342 -77.40 20.64 -9.49
C ASP A 342 -77.11 19.23 -8.90
N VAL A 343 -77.46 18.20 -9.66
CA VAL A 343 -77.21 16.81 -9.30
C VAL A 343 -75.73 16.47 -9.51
N THR A 344 -75.04 17.25 -10.35
CA THR A 344 -73.64 17.07 -10.69
C THR A 344 -72.75 17.59 -9.55
N SER A 345 -72.18 16.67 -8.76
CA SER A 345 -71.16 17.02 -7.77
C SER A 345 -69.80 17.19 -8.43
N HIS A 346 -69.17 18.33 -8.19
CA HIS A 346 -67.82 18.63 -8.62
C HIS A 346 -66.82 18.44 -7.47
N THR A 347 -65.59 18.08 -7.81
CA THR A 347 -64.52 17.81 -6.84
C THR A 347 -63.50 18.95 -6.80
N ILE A 348 -63.09 19.31 -5.59
CA ILE A 348 -61.94 20.17 -5.33
C ILE A 348 -60.84 19.30 -4.73
N GLN A 349 -59.75 19.14 -5.48
CA GLN A 349 -58.55 18.45 -5.02
C GLN A 349 -57.43 19.45 -4.79
N VAL A 350 -57.03 19.58 -3.53
CA VAL A 350 -55.89 20.41 -3.13
C VAL A 350 -54.65 19.54 -3.06
N ASP A 351 -53.69 19.79 -3.95
CA ASP A 351 -52.41 19.08 -3.95
C ASP A 351 -51.47 19.71 -2.90
N PRO A 352 -50.92 18.91 -1.96
CA PRO A 352 -49.91 19.38 -1.03
C PRO A 352 -48.57 19.58 -1.75
N ASP A 353 -47.80 20.55 -1.28
CA ASP A 353 -46.42 20.79 -1.69
C ASP A 353 -45.49 19.68 -1.11
N HIS A 354 -44.47 19.24 -1.86
CA HIS A 354 -43.58 18.16 -1.46
C HIS A 354 -42.56 18.62 -0.41
N PHE A 355 -41.78 17.67 0.11
CA PHE A 355 -40.62 17.98 0.97
C PHE A 355 -39.36 18.03 0.09
N PRO A 356 -38.38 18.89 0.42
CA PRO A 356 -37.14 18.95 -0.33
C PRO A 356 -36.35 17.64 -0.19
N GLU A 357 -35.58 17.26 -1.21
CA GLU A 357 -34.68 16.11 -1.18
C GLU A 357 -33.23 16.57 -1.00
N VAL A 358 -32.45 15.85 -0.17
CA VAL A 358 -31.03 16.13 0.03
C VAL A 358 -30.19 14.86 0.13
N THR A 359 -29.04 14.87 -0.54
CA THR A 359 -28.08 13.76 -0.53
C THR A 359 -26.65 14.27 -0.35
N ILE A 360 -25.89 13.64 0.54
CA ILE A 360 -24.43 13.82 0.63
C ILE A 360 -23.80 12.86 -0.38
N ASN A 361 -23.10 13.40 -1.35
CA ASN A 361 -22.39 12.68 -2.40
C ASN A 361 -20.98 12.27 -1.96
N VAL A 362 -20.31 13.11 -1.17
CA VAL A 362 -18.98 12.86 -0.61
C VAL A 362 -18.93 13.39 0.82
N PRO A 363 -18.45 12.61 1.81
CA PRO A 363 -18.26 11.17 1.77
C PRO A 363 -19.61 10.48 2.03
N ALA A 364 -20.06 9.63 1.10
CA ALA A 364 -21.30 8.86 1.26
C ALA A 364 -21.10 7.60 2.13
N LYS A 365 -20.27 7.70 3.18
CA LYS A 365 -19.91 6.63 4.10
C LYS A 365 -19.34 7.20 5.40
N ASP A 366 -19.33 6.37 6.43
CA ASP A 366 -18.60 6.66 7.67
C ASP A 366 -17.10 6.74 7.40
N LEU A 367 -16.41 7.65 8.10
CA LEU A 367 -14.98 7.89 7.95
C LEU A 367 -14.28 7.82 9.29
N THR A 368 -13.02 7.39 9.23
CA THR A 368 -12.07 7.43 10.33
C THR A 368 -11.03 8.51 10.01
N VAL A 369 -10.91 9.53 10.85
CA VAL A 369 -10.16 10.78 10.56
C VAL A 369 -9.34 11.23 11.77
N HIS A 370 -8.27 11.98 11.56
CA HIS A 370 -7.46 12.56 12.64
C HIS A 370 -8.04 13.90 13.13
N GLU A 371 -7.73 14.30 14.37
CA GLU A 371 -8.18 15.56 15.00
C GLU A 371 -7.86 16.82 14.16
N LYS A 372 -6.86 16.74 13.29
CA LYS A 372 -6.37 17.84 12.46
C LYS A 372 -6.77 17.75 10.98
N ASP A 373 -7.50 16.70 10.61
CA ASP A 373 -7.87 16.48 9.22
C ASP A 373 -8.94 17.46 8.74
N THR A 374 -9.07 17.55 7.42
CA THR A 374 -10.15 18.29 6.76
C THR A 374 -11.04 17.31 6.00
N VAL A 375 -12.36 17.46 6.15
CA VAL A 375 -13.36 16.58 5.51
C VAL A 375 -14.12 17.38 4.45
N GLU A 376 -14.03 16.96 3.19
CA GLU A 376 -14.79 17.56 2.10
C GLU A 376 -16.20 16.98 2.04
N LEU A 377 -17.21 17.84 2.26
CA LEU A 377 -18.62 17.52 2.13
C LEU A 377 -19.15 18.04 0.78
N ARG A 378 -19.50 17.15 -0.14
CA ARG A 378 -20.24 17.48 -1.36
C ARG A 378 -21.67 17.00 -1.25
N TYR A 379 -22.63 17.89 -1.51
CA TYR A 379 -24.05 17.62 -1.34
C TYR A 379 -24.89 18.21 -2.45
N THR A 380 -26.04 17.59 -2.69
CA THR A 380 -27.03 18.03 -3.67
C THR A 380 -28.40 18.09 -3.00
N ALA A 381 -29.09 19.21 -3.19
CA ALA A 381 -30.44 19.46 -2.71
C ALA A 381 -31.38 19.80 -3.88
N LYS A 382 -32.62 19.32 -3.85
CA LYS A 382 -33.64 19.53 -4.89
C LYS A 382 -35.02 19.76 -4.28
N ASP A 383 -35.80 20.62 -4.92
CA ASP A 383 -37.18 20.91 -4.53
C ASP A 383 -38.02 21.33 -5.75
N ASP A 384 -39.35 21.17 -5.68
CA ASP A 384 -40.28 21.48 -6.77
C ASP A 384 -40.64 22.98 -6.86
N PHE A 385 -40.60 23.72 -5.74
CA PHE A 385 -40.90 25.17 -5.72
C PHE A 385 -39.74 26.05 -5.22
N GLY A 386 -38.74 25.45 -4.57
CA GLY A 386 -37.40 26.00 -4.37
C GLY A 386 -36.91 25.96 -2.92
N ILE A 387 -35.60 25.88 -2.79
CA ILE A 387 -34.87 25.79 -1.52
C ILE A 387 -34.61 27.18 -0.95
N SER A 388 -34.77 27.33 0.38
CA SER A 388 -34.47 28.57 1.10
C SER A 388 -33.14 28.52 1.86
N GLU A 389 -32.82 27.40 2.51
CA GLU A 389 -31.64 27.23 3.37
C GLU A 389 -31.13 25.78 3.37
N ILE A 390 -29.81 25.63 3.45
CA ILE A 390 -29.12 24.35 3.62
C ILE A 390 -28.14 24.48 4.79
N SER A 391 -28.22 23.56 5.74
CA SER A 391 -27.46 23.60 7.00
C SER A 391 -26.83 22.24 7.31
N LEU A 392 -25.59 22.23 7.78
CA LEU A 392 -24.92 21.07 8.36
C LEU A 392 -25.29 20.97 9.84
N VAL A 393 -25.80 19.83 10.24
CA VAL A 393 -26.07 19.50 11.64
C VAL A 393 -25.12 18.41 12.06
N PHE A 394 -24.41 18.64 13.16
CA PHE A 394 -23.50 17.65 13.73
C PHE A 394 -23.64 17.57 15.25
N GLU A 395 -23.47 16.37 15.78
CA GLU A 395 -23.59 16.04 17.19
C GLU A 395 -22.26 15.48 17.69
N GLN A 396 -21.70 16.11 18.73
CA GLN A 396 -20.50 15.68 19.46
C GLN A 396 -20.91 15.34 20.90
N GLY A 397 -20.97 14.06 21.25
CA GLY A 397 -21.55 13.64 22.53
C GLY A 397 -23.03 14.05 22.65
N ASP A 398 -23.37 14.86 23.66
CA ASP A 398 -24.72 15.39 23.88
C ASP A 398 -24.93 16.80 23.27
N GLU A 399 -23.89 17.42 22.71
CA GLU A 399 -23.98 18.76 22.13
C GLU A 399 -24.34 18.71 20.63
N LYS A 400 -25.48 19.31 20.29
CA LYS A 400 -25.95 19.45 18.91
C LYS A 400 -25.64 20.84 18.36
N ASN A 401 -24.85 20.88 17.29
CA ASN A 401 -24.45 22.11 16.61
C ASN A 401 -25.05 22.18 15.20
N THR A 402 -25.35 23.40 14.74
CA THR A 402 -25.91 23.65 13.39
C THR A 402 -25.15 24.79 12.72
N LYS A 403 -24.65 24.54 11.51
CA LYS A 403 -23.90 25.50 10.69
C LYS A 403 -24.60 25.71 9.35
N VAL A 404 -25.02 26.93 9.06
CA VAL A 404 -25.64 27.28 7.77
C VAL A 404 -24.57 27.21 6.68
N LEU A 405 -24.79 26.39 5.65
CA LEU A 405 -23.88 26.23 4.52
C LEU A 405 -24.26 27.17 3.36
N ALA A 406 -25.56 27.32 3.10
CA ALA A 406 -26.07 28.19 2.05
C ALA A 406 -27.48 28.71 2.39
N SER A 407 -27.76 29.97 2.03
CA SER A 407 -29.08 30.59 2.13
C SER A 407 -29.37 31.37 0.85
N PHE A 408 -30.59 31.27 0.33
CA PHE A 408 -30.93 31.81 -1.00
C PHE A 408 -32.02 32.87 -0.92
N ALA A 409 -31.69 34.09 -1.33
CA ALA A 409 -32.67 35.17 -1.50
C ALA A 409 -33.51 35.03 -2.78
N LYS A 410 -33.02 34.29 -3.79
CA LYS A 410 -33.72 33.96 -5.04
C LYS A 410 -33.98 32.46 -5.09
N LYS A 411 -35.15 32.06 -5.59
CA LYS A 411 -35.57 30.65 -5.65
C LYS A 411 -34.57 29.78 -6.41
N GLN A 412 -34.17 28.65 -5.81
CA GLN A 412 -33.32 27.63 -6.41
C GLN A 412 -34.05 26.27 -6.37
N LEU A 413 -34.38 25.71 -7.54
CA LEU A 413 -35.01 24.38 -7.64
C LEU A 413 -34.02 23.24 -7.38
N GLN A 414 -32.73 23.49 -7.65
CA GLN A 414 -31.66 22.55 -7.39
C GLN A 414 -30.39 23.31 -7.02
N TYR A 415 -29.66 22.80 -6.04
CA TYR A 415 -28.37 23.33 -5.63
C TYR A 415 -27.39 22.20 -5.34
N SER A 416 -26.15 22.35 -5.79
CA SER A 416 -25.04 21.47 -5.44
C SER A 416 -23.93 22.32 -4.84
N GLY A 417 -23.47 21.95 -3.64
CA GLY A 417 -22.46 22.68 -2.88
C GLY A 417 -21.32 21.77 -2.43
N ALA A 418 -20.17 22.40 -2.17
CA ALA A 418 -19.02 21.77 -1.53
C ALA A 418 -18.63 22.57 -0.29
N PHE A 419 -18.35 21.90 0.82
CA PHE A 419 -17.92 22.50 2.07
C PHE A 419 -16.72 21.74 2.61
N ILE A 420 -15.62 22.45 2.89
CA ILE A 420 -14.44 21.86 3.53
C ILE A 420 -14.57 22.08 5.03
N TRP A 421 -14.75 20.99 5.76
CA TRP A 421 -14.89 21.03 7.21
C TRP A 421 -13.53 20.80 7.88
N SER A 422 -12.98 21.85 8.49
CA SER A 422 -11.77 21.74 9.31
C SER A 422 -12.13 21.20 10.70
N LEU A 423 -11.63 20.00 11.03
CA LEU A 423 -11.87 19.38 12.33
C LEU A 423 -11.01 20.00 13.44
N SER A 424 -9.94 20.70 13.08
CA SER A 424 -9.04 21.40 14.02
C SER A 424 -9.73 22.51 14.83
N GLU A 425 -10.86 23.02 14.33
CA GLU A 425 -11.66 24.05 15.01
C GLU A 425 -12.51 23.45 16.16
N LEU A 426 -12.65 22.13 16.20
CA LEU A 426 -13.42 21.42 17.21
C LEU A 426 -12.46 20.91 18.30
N THR A 427 -12.89 20.96 19.56
CA THR A 427 -12.17 20.35 20.68
C THR A 427 -12.44 18.84 20.70
N LEU A 428 -11.74 18.10 19.83
CA LEU A 428 -11.88 16.66 19.67
C LEU A 428 -10.86 15.89 20.52
N GLN A 429 -11.26 14.75 21.05
CA GLN A 429 -10.38 13.78 21.69
C GLN A 429 -10.28 12.48 20.86
N PRO A 430 -9.18 11.72 21.05
CA PRO A 430 -9.08 10.33 20.62
C PRO A 430 -10.34 9.51 20.92
N ASP A 431 -10.80 8.73 19.94
CA ASP A 431 -12.00 7.87 20.00
C ASP A 431 -13.36 8.62 20.07
N ASP A 432 -13.39 9.95 19.90
CA ASP A 432 -14.63 10.70 19.74
C ASP A 432 -15.41 10.25 18.49
N ARG A 433 -16.74 10.30 18.58
CA ARG A 433 -17.65 10.02 17.46
C ARG A 433 -18.51 11.25 17.18
N ILE A 434 -18.39 11.77 15.97
CA ILE A 434 -19.20 12.89 15.49
C ILE A 434 -20.20 12.35 14.48
N THR A 435 -21.49 12.46 14.79
CA THR A 435 -22.53 12.14 13.80
C THR A 435 -22.93 13.42 13.08
N TYR A 436 -23.13 13.36 11.76
CA TYR A 436 -23.50 14.53 10.98
C TYR A 436 -24.47 14.20 9.84
N HIS A 437 -25.32 15.17 9.51
CA HIS A 437 -26.24 15.15 8.37
C HIS A 437 -26.49 16.56 7.86
N ILE A 438 -27.02 16.69 6.65
CA ILE A 438 -27.41 17.98 6.08
C ILE A 438 -28.93 18.11 6.13
N GLU A 439 -29.42 19.25 6.59
CA GLU A 439 -30.83 19.65 6.60
C GLU A 439 -31.08 20.70 5.52
N VAL A 440 -32.22 20.57 4.83
CA VAL A 440 -32.66 21.50 3.77
C VAL A 440 -34.07 21.98 4.08
N LYS A 441 -34.27 23.29 3.93
CA LYS A 441 -35.56 23.97 4.12
C LYS A 441 -36.12 24.45 2.79
N ASP A 442 -37.42 24.23 2.56
CA ASP A 442 -38.13 24.76 1.39
C ASP A 442 -38.54 26.25 1.57
N ASN A 443 -39.32 26.78 0.63
CA ASN A 443 -39.82 28.15 0.64
C ASN A 443 -41.34 28.26 0.89
N ASP A 444 -42.00 27.24 1.47
CA ASP A 444 -43.45 27.24 1.73
C ASP A 444 -43.79 28.28 2.83
N ALA A 445 -44.41 29.38 2.42
CA ALA A 445 -44.88 30.44 3.32
C ALA A 445 -46.34 30.28 3.77
N ILE A 446 -47.08 29.30 3.23
CA ILE A 446 -48.50 29.07 3.53
C ILE A 446 -48.66 28.03 4.65
N SER A 447 -47.92 26.93 4.60
CA SER A 447 -47.94 25.91 5.67
C SER A 447 -46.79 26.05 6.67
N GLY A 448 -45.80 26.89 6.35
CA GLY A 448 -44.52 27.02 7.06
C GLY A 448 -43.41 26.19 6.37
N PRO A 449 -42.13 26.61 6.48
CA PRO A 449 -41.05 25.96 5.74
C PRO A 449 -40.89 24.51 6.15
N LYS A 450 -40.95 23.57 5.20
CA LYS A 450 -40.72 22.16 5.49
C LYS A 450 -39.24 21.86 5.46
N VAL A 451 -38.85 20.91 6.31
CA VAL A 451 -37.47 20.49 6.50
C VAL A 451 -37.34 19.01 6.19
N ASN A 452 -36.29 18.65 5.46
CA ASN A 452 -35.87 17.27 5.28
C ASN A 452 -34.37 17.12 5.55
N ARG A 453 -33.91 15.90 5.82
CA ARG A 453 -32.52 15.60 6.18
C ARG A 453 -31.92 14.49 5.32
N SER A 454 -30.60 14.54 5.15
CA SER A 454 -29.84 13.48 4.47
C SER A 454 -29.72 12.24 5.34
N ALA A 455 -29.11 11.18 4.79
CA ALA A 455 -28.55 10.11 5.60
C ALA A 455 -27.53 10.70 6.60
N THR A 456 -27.48 10.12 7.80
CA THR A 456 -26.52 10.45 8.85
C THR A 456 -25.27 9.58 8.67
N TYR A 457 -24.11 10.20 8.76
CA TYR A 457 -22.81 9.52 8.74
C TYR A 457 -22.04 9.80 10.02
N CYS A 458 -21.09 8.92 10.36
CA CYS A 458 -20.23 9.04 11.52
C CYS A 458 -18.78 9.36 11.10
N LEU A 459 -18.16 10.32 11.79
CA LEU A 459 -16.72 10.49 11.84
C LEU A 459 -16.20 9.88 13.14
N GLU A 460 -15.31 8.89 13.04
CA GLU A 460 -14.61 8.32 14.19
C GLU A 460 -13.19 8.91 14.25
N ILE A 461 -12.85 9.55 15.37
CA ILE A 461 -11.55 10.22 15.54
C ILE A 461 -10.49 9.18 15.92
N TYR A 462 -9.59 8.83 15.00
CA TYR A 462 -8.54 7.83 15.23
C TYR A 462 -7.28 8.45 15.81
N SER A 463 -6.81 7.89 16.92
CA SER A 463 -5.67 8.42 17.66
C SER A 463 -4.35 7.86 17.16
N SER A 464 -3.41 8.75 16.81
CA SER A 464 -2.00 8.39 16.60
C SER A 464 -1.41 7.61 17.79
N ARG A 465 -1.93 7.83 19.01
CA ARG A 465 -1.58 7.05 20.20
C ARG A 465 -2.02 5.58 20.09
N LYS A 466 -3.23 5.32 19.60
CA LYS A 466 -3.77 3.96 19.46
C LYS A 466 -2.98 3.15 18.45
N LYS A 467 -2.63 3.75 17.31
CA LYS A 467 -1.72 3.17 16.32
C LYS A 467 -0.36 2.82 16.92
N HIS A 468 0.22 3.76 17.68
CA HIS A 468 1.49 3.53 18.36
C HIS A 468 1.40 2.37 19.36
N ILE A 469 0.31 2.28 20.14
CA ILE A 469 0.06 1.16 21.07
C ILE A 469 -0.05 -0.17 20.30
N GLU A 470 -0.76 -0.21 19.17
CA GLU A 470 -0.84 -1.41 18.32
C GLU A 470 0.54 -1.84 17.79
N LEU A 471 1.43 -0.88 17.46
CA LEU A 471 2.81 -1.18 17.08
C LEU A 471 3.64 -1.72 18.25
N VAL A 472 3.49 -1.15 19.45
CA VAL A 472 4.14 -1.67 20.66
C VAL A 472 3.65 -3.10 20.97
N GLN A 473 2.37 -3.40 20.76
CA GLN A 473 1.84 -4.76 20.91
C GLN A 473 2.41 -5.75 19.88
N LEU A 474 2.65 -5.31 18.64
CA LEU A 474 3.36 -6.13 17.65
C LEU A 474 4.81 -6.38 18.07
N GLN A 475 5.49 -5.40 18.69
CA GLN A 475 6.83 -5.60 19.26
C GLN A 475 6.79 -6.62 20.43
N GLU A 476 5.74 -6.63 21.25
CA GLU A 476 5.56 -7.65 22.29
C GLU A 476 5.33 -9.05 21.69
N ALA A 477 4.54 -9.15 20.62
CA ALA A 477 4.35 -10.41 19.91
C ALA A 477 5.66 -10.92 19.30
N LEU A 478 6.48 -10.02 18.76
CA LEU A 478 7.84 -10.32 18.29
C LEU A 478 8.73 -10.83 19.43
N LEU A 479 8.71 -10.16 20.59
CA LEU A 479 9.46 -10.60 21.78
C LEU A 479 9.05 -12.01 22.21
N GLN A 480 7.75 -12.31 22.22
CA GLN A 480 7.26 -13.66 22.52
C GLN A 480 7.75 -14.68 21.49
N GLU A 481 7.64 -14.42 20.19
CA GLU A 481 8.14 -15.35 19.18
C GLU A 481 9.66 -15.59 19.28
N LEU A 482 10.45 -14.58 19.63
CA LEU A 482 11.88 -14.72 19.92
C LEU A 482 12.13 -15.64 21.13
N ILE A 483 11.42 -15.45 22.25
CA ILE A 483 11.53 -16.31 23.44
C ILE A 483 11.17 -17.75 23.11
N HIS A 484 10.11 -17.96 22.33
CA HIS A 484 9.71 -19.29 21.89
C HIS A 484 10.76 -19.93 20.97
N MET A 485 11.41 -19.15 20.09
CA MET A 485 12.51 -19.62 19.26
C MET A 485 13.72 -20.03 20.10
N LEU A 486 14.13 -19.17 21.04
CA LEU A 486 15.21 -19.47 21.97
C LEU A 486 14.93 -20.76 22.75
N SER A 487 13.70 -20.93 23.24
CA SER A 487 13.30 -22.16 23.92
C SER A 487 13.37 -23.38 23.00
N ASP A 488 12.96 -23.26 21.73
CA ASP A 488 13.06 -24.33 20.75
C ASP A 488 14.54 -24.70 20.47
N ASP A 489 15.42 -23.71 20.28
CA ASP A 489 16.85 -23.92 19.98
C ASP A 489 17.63 -24.51 21.19
N LEU A 490 17.35 -24.05 22.41
CA LEU A 490 17.97 -24.60 23.63
C LEU A 490 17.57 -26.06 23.89
N VAL A 491 16.35 -26.45 23.50
CA VAL A 491 15.85 -27.83 23.69
C VAL A 491 16.27 -28.74 22.53
N LYS A 492 16.24 -28.25 21.28
CA LYS A 492 16.50 -29.04 20.06
C LYS A 492 17.92 -28.79 19.55
N ARG A 493 18.91 -29.22 20.32
CA ARG A 493 20.32 -29.11 19.95
C ARG A 493 20.66 -29.98 18.74
N ILE A 494 21.47 -29.46 17.82
CA ILE A 494 21.91 -30.14 16.60
C ILE A 494 22.92 -31.26 16.90
N ASP A 495 23.64 -31.18 18.02
CA ASP A 495 24.60 -32.21 18.46
C ASP A 495 23.96 -33.48 19.08
N ASP A 496 22.62 -33.57 19.15
CA ASP A 496 21.90 -34.80 19.55
C ASP A 496 22.22 -35.95 18.56
N GLU A 497 22.49 -37.15 19.08
CA GLU A 497 22.72 -38.35 18.27
C GLU A 497 21.58 -38.61 17.27
N LYS A 498 20.34 -38.23 17.59
CA LYS A 498 19.20 -38.35 16.65
C LYS A 498 19.36 -37.50 15.40
N CYS A 499 20.05 -36.36 15.49
CA CYS A 499 20.35 -35.46 14.36
C CYS A 499 21.38 -36.05 13.39
N THR A 500 22.00 -37.18 13.72
CA THR A 500 22.76 -37.96 12.73
C THR A 500 21.86 -38.44 11.60
N VAL A 501 20.56 -38.66 11.83
CA VAL A 501 19.60 -38.99 10.76
C VAL A 501 19.17 -37.70 10.07
N THR A 502 19.45 -37.59 8.76
CA THR A 502 19.15 -36.39 7.97
C THR A 502 17.69 -35.96 8.07
N GLU A 503 16.75 -36.91 8.03
CA GLU A 503 15.31 -36.63 8.11
C GLU A 503 14.91 -36.05 9.47
N TYR A 504 15.54 -36.52 10.56
CA TYR A 504 15.31 -35.97 11.90
C TYR A 504 15.91 -34.57 12.05
N LEU A 505 17.14 -34.33 11.55
CA LEU A 505 17.74 -33.00 11.57
C LEU A 505 16.86 -31.98 10.83
N ILE A 506 16.37 -32.35 9.63
CA ILE A 506 15.48 -31.50 8.86
C ILE A 506 14.21 -31.23 9.65
N MET A 507 13.54 -32.27 10.16
CA MET A 507 12.30 -32.12 10.94
C MET A 507 12.49 -31.23 12.20
N ALA A 508 13.58 -31.41 12.93
CA ALA A 508 13.89 -30.62 14.12
C ALA A 508 14.08 -29.13 13.77
N GLN A 509 14.80 -28.86 12.67
CA GLN A 509 15.14 -27.51 12.24
C GLN A 509 14.04 -26.81 11.44
N ASP A 510 13.11 -27.55 10.81
CA ASP A 510 12.03 -26.96 10.01
C ASP A 510 11.10 -26.09 10.88
N SER A 511 10.75 -26.59 12.08
CA SER A 511 9.92 -25.83 13.04
C SER A 511 10.57 -24.52 13.51
N ILE A 512 11.90 -24.52 13.70
CA ILE A 512 12.68 -23.36 14.09
C ILE A 512 12.78 -22.38 12.91
N GLN A 513 12.98 -22.89 11.71
CA GLN A 513 13.06 -22.10 10.49
C GLN A 513 11.73 -21.40 10.16
N GLU A 514 10.59 -22.08 10.28
CA GLU A 514 9.27 -21.45 10.12
C GLU A 514 9.06 -20.32 11.13
N ARG A 515 9.55 -20.48 12.37
CA ARG A 515 9.49 -19.44 13.39
C ARG A 515 10.40 -18.27 13.05
N GLY A 516 11.63 -18.54 12.59
CA GLY A 516 12.54 -17.51 12.09
C GLY A 516 11.92 -16.67 10.95
N GLU A 517 11.21 -17.31 10.01
CA GLU A 517 10.48 -16.59 8.96
C GLU A 517 9.33 -15.73 9.52
N ARG A 518 8.58 -16.21 10.52
CA ARG A 518 7.57 -15.40 11.22
C ARG A 518 8.18 -14.19 11.93
N ILE A 519 9.30 -14.36 12.61
CA ILE A 519 10.03 -13.29 13.31
C ILE A 519 10.47 -12.20 12.32
N VAL A 520 11.06 -12.59 11.17
CA VAL A 520 11.47 -11.62 10.12
C VAL A 520 10.27 -10.87 9.55
N ASN A 521 9.13 -11.53 9.38
CA ASN A 521 7.89 -10.89 8.93
C ASN A 521 7.38 -9.89 9.98
N LEU A 522 7.35 -10.26 11.26
CA LEU A 522 6.96 -9.35 12.35
C LEU A 522 7.84 -8.11 12.42
N PHE A 523 9.17 -8.28 12.33
CA PHE A 523 10.09 -7.13 12.21
C PHE A 523 9.73 -6.23 11.03
N THR A 524 9.40 -6.82 9.88
CA THR A 524 9.04 -6.07 8.67
C THR A 524 7.74 -5.31 8.84
N ASP A 525 6.71 -5.95 9.39
CA ASP A 525 5.40 -5.34 9.63
C ASP A 525 5.50 -4.18 10.63
N ILE A 526 6.28 -4.33 11.71
CA ILE A 526 6.55 -3.26 12.68
C ILE A 526 7.25 -2.09 11.99
N LEU A 527 8.33 -2.34 11.24
CA LEU A 527 9.08 -1.28 10.56
C LEU A 527 8.21 -0.52 9.55
N VAL A 528 7.39 -1.22 8.76
CA VAL A 528 6.44 -0.59 7.83
C VAL A 528 5.40 0.23 8.59
N GLY A 529 4.83 -0.33 9.66
CA GLY A 529 3.85 0.37 10.49
C GLY A 529 4.40 1.64 11.13
N MET A 530 5.68 1.63 11.52
CA MET A 530 6.40 2.78 12.08
C MET A 530 6.66 3.90 11.06
N GLN A 531 6.77 3.60 9.75
CA GLN A 531 6.97 4.64 8.73
C GLN A 531 5.79 5.63 8.67
N ASP A 532 4.59 5.13 8.94
CA ASP A 532 3.36 5.91 8.94
C ASP A 532 2.95 6.35 10.37
N ASP A 533 3.78 6.14 11.40
CA ASP A 533 3.50 6.52 12.79
C ASP A 533 4.22 7.81 13.16
N VAL A 534 3.44 8.87 13.40
CA VAL A 534 3.94 10.19 13.80
C VAL A 534 4.60 10.16 15.19
N ARG A 535 4.31 9.14 16.01
CA ARG A 535 4.89 8.94 17.34
C ARG A 535 6.08 7.98 17.33
N ALA A 536 6.40 7.36 16.19
CA ALA A 536 7.56 6.49 16.09
C ALA A 536 8.85 7.27 16.34
N ASN A 537 9.72 6.71 17.18
CA ASN A 537 11.03 7.29 17.44
C ASN A 537 12.04 6.80 16.41
N TYR A 538 12.76 7.74 15.79
CA TYR A 538 13.81 7.48 14.81
C TYR A 538 14.84 6.46 15.31
N SER A 539 15.27 6.55 16.56
CA SER A 539 16.27 5.62 17.11
C SER A 539 15.74 4.19 17.19
N VAL A 540 14.49 4.02 17.66
CA VAL A 540 13.82 2.73 17.78
C VAL A 540 13.69 2.06 16.42
N PHE A 541 13.35 2.82 15.37
CA PHE A 541 13.25 2.30 14.01
C PHE A 541 14.57 1.66 13.54
N TYR A 542 15.69 2.39 13.66
CA TYR A 542 16.98 1.88 13.21
C TYR A 542 17.49 0.74 14.09
N SER A 543 17.22 0.76 15.39
CA SER A 543 17.58 -0.37 16.26
C SER A 543 16.83 -1.63 15.84
N LEU A 544 15.51 -1.54 15.59
CA LEU A 544 14.73 -2.67 15.11
C LEU A 544 15.18 -3.16 13.73
N GLU A 545 15.58 -2.24 12.84
CA GLU A 545 16.14 -2.61 11.54
C GLU A 545 17.47 -3.36 11.68
N ASN A 546 18.36 -2.90 12.55
CA ASN A 546 19.64 -3.54 12.81
C ASN A 546 19.46 -4.90 13.47
N LEU A 547 18.58 -5.03 14.47
CA LEU A 547 18.21 -6.32 15.08
C LEU A 547 17.67 -7.30 14.03
N LYS A 548 16.75 -6.85 13.17
CA LYS A 548 16.22 -7.67 12.08
C LYS A 548 17.34 -8.18 11.17
N ASN A 549 18.29 -7.32 10.82
CA ASN A 549 19.39 -7.68 9.94
C ASN A 549 20.33 -8.69 10.59
N LYS A 550 20.73 -8.48 11.86
CA LYS A 550 21.55 -9.41 12.64
C LYS A 550 20.89 -10.77 12.77
N PHE A 551 19.64 -10.78 13.26
CA PHE A 551 18.83 -12.00 13.38
C PHE A 551 18.74 -12.76 12.05
N ARG A 552 18.45 -12.06 10.95
CA ARG A 552 18.38 -12.66 9.61
C ARG A 552 19.73 -13.23 9.17
N ASN A 553 20.82 -12.52 9.42
CA ASN A 553 22.16 -12.95 9.02
C ASN A 553 22.55 -14.27 9.72
N VAL A 554 22.38 -14.37 11.04
CA VAL A 554 22.71 -15.60 11.78
C VAL A 554 21.79 -16.77 11.41
N THR A 555 20.49 -16.49 11.27
CA THR A 555 19.51 -17.52 10.88
C THR A 555 19.81 -18.07 9.47
N GLU A 556 20.10 -17.21 8.49
CA GLU A 556 20.44 -17.66 7.13
C GLU A 556 21.81 -18.32 7.04
N LYS A 557 22.79 -17.89 7.85
CA LYS A 557 24.09 -18.57 7.97
C LYS A 557 23.92 -20.00 8.46
N LYS A 558 23.17 -20.21 9.56
CA LYS A 558 22.82 -21.55 10.07
C LYS A 558 22.09 -22.37 9.00
N ARG A 559 21.07 -21.79 8.38
CA ARG A 559 20.25 -22.44 7.34
C ARG A 559 21.09 -22.86 6.12
N ALA A 560 22.01 -22.01 5.68
CA ALA A 560 22.92 -22.32 4.58
C ALA A 560 23.89 -23.46 4.96
N ALA A 561 24.45 -23.43 6.17
CA ALA A 561 25.33 -24.48 6.67
C ALA A 561 24.62 -25.84 6.77
N ILE A 562 23.38 -25.88 7.27
CA ILE A 562 22.55 -27.09 7.33
C ILE A 562 22.26 -27.58 5.90
N ARG A 563 21.80 -26.72 4.99
CA ARG A 563 21.52 -27.10 3.60
C ARG A 563 22.75 -27.69 2.91
N GLN A 564 23.91 -27.07 3.08
CA GLN A 564 25.17 -27.54 2.50
C GLN A 564 25.57 -28.91 3.08
N SER A 565 25.44 -29.09 4.40
CA SER A 565 25.70 -30.34 5.09
C SER A 565 24.78 -31.47 4.61
N VAL A 566 23.50 -31.20 4.41
CA VAL A 566 22.51 -32.15 3.87
C VAL A 566 22.84 -32.54 2.43
N ILE A 567 23.18 -31.56 1.57
CA ILE A 567 23.57 -31.81 0.17
C ILE A 567 24.83 -32.67 0.10
N ASN A 568 25.83 -32.36 0.93
CA ASN A 568 27.11 -33.08 0.95
C ASN A 568 26.99 -34.50 1.52
N ALA A 569 26.08 -34.74 2.47
CA ALA A 569 25.91 -36.04 3.11
C ALA A 569 25.32 -37.10 2.17
N GLY A 570 24.48 -36.71 1.20
CA GLY A 570 23.91 -37.61 0.19
C GLY A 570 22.97 -38.68 0.76
N GLU A 571 23.51 -39.74 1.38
CA GLU A 571 22.79 -40.89 1.93
C GLU A 571 22.69 -40.86 3.47
N SER A 572 21.49 -40.50 3.94
CA SER A 572 20.87 -40.81 5.24
C SER A 572 21.50 -40.32 6.55
N THR A 573 22.83 -40.27 6.66
CA THR A 573 23.52 -39.95 7.93
C THR A 573 24.56 -38.83 7.84
N ILE A 574 24.51 -37.93 8.83
CA ILE A 574 25.41 -36.78 8.97
C ILE A 574 26.53 -37.14 9.96
N PRO A 575 27.81 -36.93 9.60
CA PRO A 575 28.93 -37.17 10.52
C PRO A 575 28.83 -36.31 11.79
N VAL A 576 29.14 -36.90 12.95
CA VAL A 576 29.10 -36.21 14.26
C VAL A 576 30.00 -34.98 14.29
N SER A 577 31.15 -35.01 13.60
CA SER A 577 32.03 -33.83 13.49
C SER A 577 31.34 -32.64 12.83
N LEU A 578 30.50 -32.90 11.81
CA LEU A 578 29.74 -31.88 11.12
C LEU A 578 28.58 -31.37 11.98
N LEU A 579 27.96 -32.24 12.79
CA LEU A 579 26.94 -31.82 13.76
C LEU A 579 27.52 -30.87 14.81
N HIS A 580 28.75 -31.09 15.29
CA HIS A 580 29.41 -30.15 16.20
C HIS A 580 29.69 -28.78 15.54
N ASP A 581 30.05 -28.75 14.25
CA ASP A 581 30.24 -27.48 13.55
C ASP A 581 28.91 -26.75 13.28
N LEU A 582 27.83 -27.49 12.99
CA LEU A 582 26.48 -26.94 12.92
C LEU A 582 25.98 -26.45 14.28
N GLN A 583 26.32 -27.15 15.37
CA GLN A 583 25.98 -26.73 16.73
C GLN A 583 26.60 -25.38 17.07
N LYS A 584 27.86 -25.12 16.68
CA LYS A 584 28.46 -23.78 16.86
C LYS A 584 27.66 -22.69 16.18
N SER A 585 27.10 -22.98 15.00
CA SER A 585 26.24 -22.02 14.27
C SER A 585 24.89 -21.81 14.97
N GLN A 586 24.35 -22.83 15.64
CA GLN A 586 23.16 -22.70 16.48
C GLN A 586 23.48 -21.93 17.78
N ASP A 587 24.63 -22.19 18.40
CA ASP A 587 25.05 -21.48 19.62
C ASP A 587 25.27 -19.99 19.34
N GLU A 588 25.84 -19.63 18.17
CA GLU A 588 25.93 -18.23 17.71
C GLU A 588 24.54 -17.59 17.56
N GLU A 589 23.57 -18.28 16.95
CA GLU A 589 22.20 -17.78 16.81
C GLU A 589 21.49 -17.64 18.15
N VAL A 590 21.70 -18.58 19.08
CA VAL A 590 21.15 -18.52 20.44
C VAL A 590 21.59 -17.24 21.16
N VAL A 591 22.90 -16.93 21.13
CA VAL A 591 23.43 -15.70 21.75
C VAL A 591 22.82 -14.45 21.13
N GLU A 592 22.75 -14.38 19.79
CA GLU A 592 22.16 -13.22 19.12
C GLU A 592 20.65 -13.08 19.37
N VAL A 593 19.93 -14.20 19.51
CA VAL A 593 18.50 -14.20 19.89
C VAL A 593 18.32 -13.73 21.33
N GLU A 594 19.17 -14.17 22.26
CA GLU A 594 19.18 -13.67 23.66
C GLU A 594 19.40 -12.15 23.71
N ASP A 595 20.40 -11.66 22.99
CA ASP A 595 20.69 -10.22 22.90
C ASP A 595 19.52 -9.45 22.26
N CYS A 596 18.90 -10.01 21.21
CA CYS A 596 17.68 -9.44 20.60
C CYS A 596 16.53 -9.35 21.61
N ILE A 597 16.31 -10.39 22.43
CA ILE A 597 15.24 -10.45 23.44
C ILE A 597 15.46 -9.38 24.51
N ILE A 598 16.66 -9.33 25.09
CA ILE A 598 17.02 -8.37 26.15
C ILE A 598 16.78 -6.96 25.65
N PHE A 599 17.34 -6.63 24.48
CA PHE A 599 17.26 -5.28 23.95
C PHE A 599 15.86 -4.90 23.47
N LEU A 600 15.12 -5.80 22.81
CA LEU A 600 13.75 -5.53 22.39
C LEU A 600 12.84 -5.31 23.62
N ASN A 601 13.04 -6.08 24.69
CA ASN A 601 12.33 -5.87 25.95
C ASN A 601 12.66 -4.48 26.55
N ASP A 602 13.91 -4.05 26.52
CA ASP A 602 14.30 -2.71 26.99
C ASP A 602 13.68 -1.59 26.14
N LEU A 603 13.64 -1.77 24.81
CA LEU A 603 12.96 -0.83 23.90
C LEU A 603 11.46 -0.72 24.15
N ILE A 604 10.78 -1.86 24.35
CA ILE A 604 9.34 -1.89 24.66
C ILE A 604 9.10 -1.19 26.01
N ARG A 605 9.92 -1.50 27.02
CA ARG A 605 9.85 -0.87 28.35
C ARG A 605 10.03 0.65 28.28
N LYS A 606 10.98 1.14 27.48
CA LYS A 606 11.18 2.58 27.25
C LYS A 606 9.95 3.23 26.63
N GLN A 607 9.41 2.67 25.55
CA GLN A 607 8.22 3.22 24.88
C GLN A 607 6.99 3.23 25.82
N LYS A 608 6.82 2.20 26.65
CA LYS A 608 5.78 2.17 27.69
C LYS A 608 5.99 3.23 28.78
N MET A 609 7.22 3.45 29.22
CA MET A 609 7.54 4.50 30.19
C MET A 609 7.29 5.90 29.60
N GLU A 610 7.66 6.15 28.35
CA GLU A 610 7.32 7.38 27.63
C GLU A 610 5.79 7.58 27.56
N GLU A 611 5.02 6.50 27.40
CA GLU A 611 3.55 6.56 27.43
C GLU A 611 2.99 6.95 28.82
N VAL A 612 3.61 6.45 29.89
CA VAL A 612 3.29 6.84 31.27
C VAL A 612 3.65 8.31 31.50
N MET A 613 4.82 8.76 31.04
CA MET A 613 5.25 10.16 31.14
C MET A 613 4.33 11.11 30.37
N ASP A 614 3.86 10.71 29.18
CA ASP A 614 2.87 11.48 28.43
C ASP A 614 1.52 11.59 29.16
N THR A 615 1.14 10.54 29.89
CA THR A 615 -0.02 10.59 30.79
C THR A 615 0.23 11.57 31.95
N GLY A 616 1.46 11.62 32.48
CA GLY A 616 1.92 12.64 33.42
C GLY A 616 1.84 14.07 32.86
N LYS A 617 2.20 14.31 31.61
CA LYS A 617 2.06 15.65 30.98
C LYS A 617 0.61 16.14 30.94
N ASN A 618 -0.35 15.24 30.74
CA ASN A 618 -1.77 15.58 30.84
C ASN A 618 -2.14 15.98 32.28
N LEU A 619 -1.53 15.34 33.27
CA LEU A 619 -1.69 15.66 34.68
C LEU A 619 -1.18 17.07 35.00
N VAL A 620 -0.04 17.50 34.43
CA VAL A 620 0.45 18.90 34.53
C VAL A 620 -0.55 19.88 33.94
N ARG A 621 -1.12 19.57 32.77
CA ARG A 621 -2.13 20.45 32.14
C ARG A 621 -3.40 20.56 33.00
N SER A 622 -3.85 19.43 33.57
CA SER A 622 -4.98 19.42 34.49
C SER A 622 -4.68 20.18 35.78
N ARG A 623 -3.45 20.10 36.30
CA ARG A 623 -2.95 20.93 37.41
C ARG A 623 -3.04 22.42 37.06
N ASP A 624 -2.52 22.85 35.90
CA ASP A 624 -2.57 24.25 35.47
C ASP A 624 -3.99 24.78 35.29
N ASN A 625 -4.87 23.94 34.75
CA ASN A 625 -6.28 24.27 34.61
C ASN A 625 -6.97 24.38 35.97
N MET A 626 -6.64 23.49 36.89
CA MET A 626 -7.12 23.51 38.27
C MET A 626 -6.69 24.80 38.97
N GLU A 627 -5.41 25.19 38.90
CA GLU A 627 -4.92 26.46 39.45
C GLU A 627 -5.68 27.68 38.89
N LYS A 628 -5.91 27.71 37.57
CA LYS A 628 -6.68 28.79 36.93
C LYS A 628 -8.15 28.84 37.37
N LEU A 629 -8.77 27.68 37.58
CA LEU A 629 -10.15 27.60 38.05
C LEU A 629 -10.26 28.07 39.51
N LEU A 630 -9.29 27.74 40.35
CA LEU A 630 -9.24 28.16 41.76
C LEU A 630 -8.99 29.65 41.91
N GLU A 631 -8.12 30.24 41.09
CA GLU A 631 -7.89 31.70 41.12
C GLU A 631 -9.17 32.46 40.80
N LYS A 632 -9.94 32.00 39.80
CA LYS A 632 -11.26 32.57 39.47
C LYS A 632 -12.30 32.37 40.57
N LEU A 633 -12.22 31.24 41.29
CA LEU A 633 -13.10 30.93 42.41
C LEU A 633 -12.80 31.83 43.63
N ARG A 634 -11.54 32.25 43.79
CA ARG A 634 -11.09 33.21 44.80
C ARG A 634 -11.57 34.63 44.51
N GLU A 635 -11.84 34.96 43.25
CA GLU A 635 -12.32 36.27 42.79
C GLU A 635 -13.86 36.43 42.86
N GLY A 636 -14.63 35.35 43.12
CA GLY A 636 -16.08 35.43 43.36
C GLY A 636 -16.81 34.06 43.41
N GLU A 637 -17.88 33.96 44.22
CA GLU A 637 -18.69 32.74 44.40
C GLU A 637 -19.67 32.53 43.23
N ASP A 638 -19.39 31.54 42.37
CA ASP A 638 -20.31 31.07 41.32
C ASP A 638 -20.53 29.56 41.45
N ALA A 639 -21.77 29.12 41.68
CA ALA A 639 -22.09 27.69 41.86
C ALA A 639 -21.69 26.82 40.64
N LYS A 640 -21.68 27.41 39.44
CA LYS A 640 -21.22 26.76 38.19
C LYS A 640 -19.69 26.58 38.14
N LEU A 641 -18.93 27.39 38.87
CA LEU A 641 -17.46 27.31 38.93
C LEU A 641 -17.05 26.15 39.83
N SER A 642 -17.75 25.94 40.95
CA SER A 642 -17.54 24.79 41.84
C SER A 642 -17.80 23.45 41.14
N GLU A 643 -18.82 23.37 40.28
CA GLU A 643 -19.11 22.17 39.48
C GLU A 643 -17.98 21.85 38.49
N LYS A 644 -17.41 22.88 37.84
CA LYS A 644 -16.26 22.73 36.95
C LYS A 644 -15.00 22.24 37.68
N VAL A 645 -14.75 22.76 38.88
CA VAL A 645 -13.64 22.31 39.73
C VAL A 645 -13.79 20.84 40.13
N LEU A 646 -14.98 20.42 40.54
CA LEU A 646 -15.27 19.01 40.83
C LEU A 646 -15.10 18.10 39.60
N SER A 647 -15.46 18.59 38.40
CA SER A 647 -15.29 17.83 37.15
C SER A 647 -13.82 17.65 36.76
N GLU A 648 -12.98 18.70 36.87
CA GLU A 648 -11.54 18.60 36.61
C GLU A 648 -10.84 17.72 37.66
N LEU A 649 -11.28 17.77 38.92
CA LEU A 649 -10.79 16.89 39.98
C LEU A 649 -11.07 15.41 39.69
N LYS A 650 -12.27 15.09 39.18
CA LYS A 650 -12.61 13.74 38.73
C LYS A 650 -11.73 13.32 37.54
N ARG A 651 -11.39 14.24 36.64
CA ARG A 651 -10.47 13.98 35.52
C ARG A 651 -9.06 13.67 36.00
N ILE A 652 -8.56 14.41 36.98
CA ILE A 652 -7.27 14.15 37.63
C ILE A 652 -7.28 12.76 38.30
N GLU A 653 -8.34 12.40 39.03
CA GLU A 653 -8.53 11.07 39.64
C GLU A 653 -8.38 9.94 38.62
N GLU A 654 -9.13 10.04 37.52
CA GLU A 654 -9.12 9.05 36.44
C GLU A 654 -7.73 8.94 35.82
N THR A 655 -7.05 10.08 35.62
CA THR A 655 -5.71 10.12 35.01
C THR A 655 -4.66 9.48 35.93
N ILE A 656 -4.70 9.75 37.25
CA ILE A 656 -3.84 9.11 38.25
C ILE A 656 -4.09 7.61 38.29
N ARG A 657 -5.36 7.19 38.29
CA ARG A 657 -5.72 5.76 38.28
C ARG A 657 -5.20 5.05 37.04
N GLN A 658 -5.37 5.64 35.85
CA GLN A 658 -4.85 5.10 34.59
C GLN A 658 -3.32 5.01 34.60
N MET A 659 -2.64 6.04 35.11
CA MET A 659 -1.19 6.06 35.24
C MET A 659 -0.69 4.94 36.17
N MET A 660 -1.33 4.78 37.33
CA MET A 660 -1.03 3.72 38.29
C MET A 660 -1.31 2.34 37.74
N GLU A 661 -2.43 2.14 37.03
CA GLU A 661 -2.73 0.87 36.37
C GLU A 661 -1.66 0.50 35.35
N LYS A 662 -1.20 1.45 34.53
CA LYS A 662 -0.11 1.22 33.57
C LYS A 662 1.22 0.91 34.25
N LEU A 663 1.57 1.64 35.31
CA LEU A 663 2.75 1.35 36.12
C LEU A 663 2.68 -0.03 36.77
N MET A 664 1.51 -0.45 37.26
CA MET A 664 1.28 -1.77 37.84
C MET A 664 1.36 -2.88 36.77
N GLN A 665 0.81 -2.66 35.58
CA GLN A 665 0.94 -3.59 34.45
C GLN A 665 2.40 -3.75 34.02
N MET A 666 3.19 -2.66 34.02
CA MET A 666 4.64 -2.72 33.79
C MET A 666 5.36 -3.48 34.92
N ALA A 667 4.91 -3.34 36.16
CA ALA A 667 5.50 -3.98 37.34
C ALA A 667 5.15 -5.47 37.51
N GLN A 668 4.22 -6.02 36.72
CA GLN A 668 3.81 -7.43 36.79
C GLN A 668 4.63 -8.37 35.89
N GLY A 669 5.58 -7.86 35.09
CA GLY A 669 6.49 -8.69 34.29
C GLY A 669 7.51 -9.44 35.15
N GLU A 670 7.87 -10.68 34.79
CA GLU A 670 8.59 -11.65 35.65
C GLU A 670 10.02 -11.27 36.10
N HIS A 671 10.60 -10.15 35.66
CA HIS A 671 11.93 -9.69 36.11
C HIS A 671 11.91 -8.19 36.45
N MET A 672 11.74 -7.89 37.74
CA MET A 672 11.48 -6.54 38.29
C MET A 672 12.45 -6.09 39.39
N ASP A 673 13.41 -6.91 39.80
CA ASP A 673 14.24 -6.59 40.98
C ASP A 673 15.35 -5.56 40.70
N GLU A 674 15.69 -5.26 39.44
CA GLU A 674 16.75 -4.31 39.07
C GLU A 674 16.26 -2.92 38.58
N PHE A 675 14.97 -2.77 38.27
CA PHE A 675 14.50 -1.69 37.37
C PHE A 675 13.95 -0.45 38.08
N LEU A 676 13.27 -0.65 39.20
CA LEU A 676 12.70 0.41 40.02
C LEU A 676 13.05 0.02 41.43
N ASN A 677 13.57 0.94 42.24
CA ASN A 677 13.52 0.74 43.69
C ASN A 677 12.06 0.40 44.02
N ALA A 678 11.74 -0.88 44.24
CA ALA A 678 10.40 -1.29 44.65
C ALA A 678 10.01 -0.53 45.92
N ASP A 679 11.02 -0.13 46.69
CA ASP A 679 10.94 0.77 47.84
C ASP A 679 10.65 2.23 47.50
N ALA A 680 10.94 2.73 46.29
CA ALA A 680 10.56 4.07 45.84
C ALA A 680 9.10 4.13 45.36
N LEU A 681 8.61 3.12 44.63
CA LEU A 681 7.19 3.04 44.25
C LEU A 681 6.29 2.75 45.47
N LYS A 682 6.77 1.97 46.44
CA LYS A 682 6.12 1.79 47.76
C LYS A 682 6.13 3.06 48.63
N ARG A 683 7.06 4.00 48.36
CA ARG A 683 7.15 5.32 49.02
C ARG A 683 6.38 6.42 48.30
N ILE A 684 5.88 6.20 47.08
CA ILE A 684 4.81 7.02 46.54
C ILE A 684 3.62 6.72 47.45
N GLU A 685 3.42 7.57 48.46
CA GLU A 685 2.42 7.42 49.51
C GLU A 685 1.02 7.42 48.88
N GLN A 686 0.59 6.24 48.44
CA GLN A 686 -0.75 5.95 47.91
C GLN A 686 -1.82 6.39 48.91
N ASN A 687 -1.46 6.46 50.20
CA ASN A 687 -2.28 6.98 51.29
C ASN A 687 -2.39 8.51 51.30
N ASP A 688 -1.34 9.26 50.95
CA ASP A 688 -1.34 10.72 51.14
C ASP A 688 -2.05 11.45 50.00
N ILE A 689 -1.83 11.05 48.74
CA ILE A 689 -2.55 11.63 47.58
C ILE A 689 -4.05 11.34 47.68
N MET A 690 -4.43 10.10 48.03
CA MET A 690 -5.84 9.70 48.16
C MET A 690 -6.52 10.34 49.37
N LYS A 691 -5.78 10.53 50.47
CA LYS A 691 -6.29 11.21 51.68
C LYS A 691 -6.50 12.70 51.44
N GLU A 692 -5.53 13.41 50.89
CA GLU A 692 -5.66 14.84 50.55
C GLU A 692 -6.80 15.06 49.54
N MET A 693 -6.97 14.12 48.60
CA MET A 693 -8.09 14.13 47.67
C MET A 693 -9.46 13.93 48.34
N ALA A 694 -9.55 13.03 49.33
CA ALA A 694 -10.77 12.80 50.09
C ALA A 694 -11.12 14.01 50.98
N GLU A 695 -10.12 14.60 51.64
CA GLU A 695 -10.27 15.84 52.42
C GLU A 695 -10.74 17.01 51.55
N MET A 696 -10.20 17.11 50.32
CA MET A 696 -10.62 18.11 49.35
C MET A 696 -12.08 17.93 48.91
N LYS A 697 -12.50 16.71 48.54
CA LYS A 697 -13.90 16.40 48.17
C LYS A 697 -14.86 16.72 49.32
N ASP A 698 -14.48 16.40 50.55
CA ASP A 698 -15.30 16.65 51.74
C ASP A 698 -15.43 18.16 52.06
N ALA A 699 -14.34 18.92 51.93
CA ALA A 699 -14.36 20.38 52.10
C ALA A 699 -15.24 21.09 51.03
N PHE A 700 -15.13 20.67 49.77
CA PHE A 700 -16.01 21.18 48.69
C PHE A 700 -17.49 20.85 48.94
N ASN A 701 -17.80 19.63 49.40
CA ASN A 701 -19.17 19.22 49.71
C ASN A 701 -19.76 19.96 50.92
N LYS A 702 -18.93 20.38 51.87
CA LYS A 702 -19.32 21.15 53.06
C LYS A 702 -19.43 22.66 52.81
N GLY A 703 -19.00 23.14 51.65
CA GLY A 703 -18.97 24.57 51.31
C GLY A 703 -17.88 25.35 52.03
N ASP A 704 -16.85 24.67 52.57
CA ASP A 704 -15.72 25.32 53.24
C ASP A 704 -14.62 25.62 52.20
N LEU A 705 -14.69 26.83 51.63
CA LEU A 705 -13.82 27.28 50.55
C LEU A 705 -12.35 27.33 50.96
N ASP A 706 -12.07 27.80 52.18
CA ASP A 706 -10.71 27.98 52.68
C ASP A 706 -10.04 26.63 52.97
N ALA A 707 -10.76 25.69 53.58
CA ALA A 707 -10.28 24.33 53.78
C ALA A 707 -10.08 23.60 52.45
N ALA A 708 -10.99 23.79 51.49
CA ALA A 708 -10.89 23.21 50.16
C ALA A 708 -9.66 23.73 49.41
N LEU A 709 -9.40 25.04 49.42
CA LEU A 709 -8.23 25.65 48.78
C LEU A 709 -6.91 25.16 49.38
N GLN A 710 -6.83 24.98 50.71
CA GLN A 710 -5.64 24.42 51.36
C GLN A 710 -5.40 22.95 50.98
N ALA A 711 -6.44 22.12 50.97
CA ALA A 711 -6.34 20.72 50.55
C ALA A 711 -5.91 20.60 49.08
N VAL A 712 -6.36 21.51 48.21
CA VAL A 712 -5.91 21.55 46.81
C VAL A 712 -4.42 21.86 46.70
N GLN A 713 -3.90 22.85 47.41
CA GLN A 713 -2.48 23.18 47.34
C GLN A 713 -1.57 22.03 47.79
N ARG A 714 -1.96 21.30 48.84
CA ARG A 714 -1.22 20.11 49.30
C ARG A 714 -1.27 19.00 48.25
N PHE A 715 -2.45 18.74 47.71
CA PHE A 715 -2.63 17.74 46.65
C PHE A 715 -1.81 18.05 45.39
N LEU A 716 -1.82 19.30 44.89
CA LEU A 716 -1.04 19.71 43.72
C LEU A 716 0.47 19.61 43.98
N SER A 717 0.91 19.90 45.21
CA SER A 717 2.32 19.76 45.62
C SER A 717 2.75 18.29 45.69
N ALA A 718 1.92 17.41 46.25
CA ALA A 718 2.17 15.97 46.29
C ALA A 718 2.21 15.37 44.86
N LEU A 719 1.31 15.84 43.99
CA LEU A 719 1.27 15.46 42.59
C LEU A 719 2.52 15.90 41.84
N GLN A 720 3.02 17.12 42.09
CA GLN A 720 4.29 17.61 41.54
C GLN A 720 5.46 16.73 41.98
N GLY A 721 5.56 16.41 43.26
CA GLY A 721 6.63 15.56 43.78
C GLY A 721 6.63 14.16 43.15
N MET A 722 5.45 13.57 42.94
CA MET A 722 5.31 12.30 42.22
C MET A 722 5.80 12.41 40.78
N MET A 723 5.46 13.50 40.08
CA MET A 723 5.88 13.75 38.70
C MET A 723 7.40 13.93 38.58
N ASP A 724 8.00 14.75 39.43
CA ASP A 724 9.45 15.00 39.44
C ASP A 724 10.23 13.71 39.76
N GLN A 725 9.70 12.87 40.64
CA GLN A 725 10.31 11.59 40.99
C GLN A 725 10.18 10.55 39.86
N LEU A 726 9.06 10.54 39.13
CA LEU A 726 8.89 9.71 37.93
C LEU A 726 9.79 10.19 36.78
N GLU A 727 9.90 11.51 36.57
CA GLU A 727 10.77 12.10 35.55
C GLU A 727 12.24 11.80 35.84
N SER A 728 12.70 11.99 37.08
CA SER A 728 14.08 11.65 37.47
C SER A 728 14.37 10.14 37.39
N SER A 729 13.41 9.29 37.75
CA SER A 729 13.54 7.82 37.60
C SER A 729 13.64 7.41 36.12
N ALA A 730 12.87 8.07 35.25
CA ALA A 730 12.93 7.84 33.81
C ALA A 730 14.24 8.33 33.19
N GLN A 731 14.72 9.52 33.58
CA GLN A 731 15.99 10.10 33.08
C GLN A 731 17.20 9.24 33.45
N ASN A 732 17.30 8.81 34.73
CA ASN A 732 18.42 7.99 35.21
C ASN A 732 18.54 6.63 34.50
N PHE A 733 17.42 6.08 34.00
CA PHE A 733 17.41 4.83 33.23
C PHE A 733 18.00 5.02 31.82
N THR A 734 17.60 6.06 31.10
CA THR A 734 18.09 6.35 29.74
C THR A 734 19.55 6.80 29.70
N ASP A 735 20.03 7.50 30.72
CA ASP A 735 21.35 8.12 30.67
C ASP A 735 22.49 7.13 30.89
N SER A 736 22.33 6.06 31.68
CA SER A 736 23.47 5.17 31.98
C SER A 736 23.91 4.31 30.77
N THR A 737 22.98 3.68 30.07
CA THR A 737 23.28 2.78 28.93
C THR A 737 23.69 3.54 27.68
N TYR A 738 22.95 4.59 27.30
CA TYR A 738 23.26 5.36 26.09
C TYR A 738 24.54 6.17 26.23
N ASN A 739 24.82 6.76 27.41
CA ASN A 739 26.10 7.44 27.63
C ASN A 739 27.26 6.46 27.55
N LYS A 740 27.10 5.22 28.05
CA LYS A 740 28.16 4.21 27.95
C LYS A 740 28.38 3.76 26.50
N MET A 741 27.31 3.52 25.74
CA MET A 741 27.40 3.23 24.31
C MET A 741 28.05 4.38 23.52
N LEU A 742 27.72 5.62 23.84
CA LEU A 742 28.30 6.81 23.22
C LEU A 742 29.80 6.93 23.55
N GLU A 743 30.18 6.69 24.80
CA GLU A 743 31.57 6.67 25.25
C GLU A 743 32.37 5.59 24.50
N ASP A 744 31.89 4.35 24.47
CA ASP A 744 32.60 3.24 23.83
C ASP A 744 32.68 3.44 22.29
N THR A 745 31.64 4.04 21.68
CA THR A 745 31.64 4.40 20.25
C THR A 745 32.63 5.53 19.95
N ASN A 746 32.72 6.54 20.81
CA ASN A 746 33.75 7.59 20.67
C ASN A 746 35.16 7.02 20.80
N GLN A 747 35.39 6.11 21.76
CA GLN A 747 36.69 5.43 21.89
C GLN A 747 37.06 4.63 20.64
N LEU A 748 36.09 3.94 20.03
CA LEU A 748 36.32 3.23 18.76
C LEU A 748 36.69 4.22 17.63
N LEU A 749 35.94 5.32 17.50
CA LEU A 749 36.20 6.37 16.49
C LEU A 749 37.58 7.01 16.62
N ASP A 750 37.99 7.30 17.86
CA ASP A 750 39.29 7.89 18.16
C ASP A 750 40.41 6.94 17.75
N LYS A 751 40.30 5.65 18.09
CA LYS A 751 41.30 4.64 17.71
C LYS A 751 41.34 4.36 16.20
N ILE A 752 40.19 4.30 15.52
CA ILE A 752 40.17 4.17 14.05
C ILE A 752 40.87 5.37 13.41
N SER A 753 40.63 6.59 13.93
CA SER A 753 41.29 7.80 13.43
C SER A 753 42.79 7.81 13.70
N GLU A 754 43.24 7.29 14.84
CA GLU A 754 44.66 7.12 15.14
C GLU A 754 45.32 6.15 14.14
N LEU A 755 44.70 4.99 13.91
CA LEU A 755 45.17 3.96 13.00
C LEU A 755 45.21 4.47 11.54
N GLU A 756 44.16 5.16 11.09
CA GLU A 756 44.08 5.78 9.75
C GLU A 756 45.25 6.75 9.52
N ASN A 757 45.59 7.55 10.54
CA ASN A 757 46.73 8.47 10.46
C ASN A 757 48.08 7.75 10.43
N LYS A 758 48.24 6.65 11.19
CA LYS A 758 49.47 5.84 11.18
C LYS A 758 49.66 5.17 9.81
N GLU A 759 48.61 4.53 9.29
CA GLU A 759 48.63 3.89 7.97
C GLU A 759 48.92 4.90 6.87
N LYS A 760 48.28 6.08 6.91
CA LYS A 760 48.50 7.14 5.92
C LYS A 760 49.96 7.60 5.91
N LYS A 761 50.55 7.77 7.08
CA LYS A 761 51.96 8.15 7.20
C LYS A 761 52.89 7.06 6.65
N LEU A 762 52.57 5.79 6.87
CA LEU A 762 53.33 4.67 6.30
C LEU A 762 53.18 4.66 4.77
N THR A 763 51.96 4.83 4.24
CA THR A 763 51.70 4.94 2.80
C THR A 763 52.47 6.09 2.14
N ASP A 764 52.49 7.27 2.78
CA ASP A 764 53.23 8.43 2.28
C ASP A 764 54.75 8.16 2.23
N ASN A 765 55.28 7.45 3.24
CA ASN A 765 56.69 7.04 3.28
C ASN A 765 57.00 5.99 2.20
N THR A 766 56.14 4.99 2.03
CA THR A 766 56.25 3.95 0.99
C THR A 766 56.18 4.58 -0.41
N ASP A 767 55.32 5.59 -0.62
CA ASP A 767 55.23 6.34 -1.88
C ASP A 767 56.49 7.16 -2.16
N ALA A 768 57.05 7.82 -1.14
CA ALA A 768 58.31 8.55 -1.27
C ALA A 768 59.46 7.61 -1.66
N LEU A 769 59.59 6.46 -0.99
CA LEU A 769 60.59 5.44 -1.29
C LEU A 769 60.41 4.90 -2.72
N LYS A 770 59.17 4.64 -3.14
CA LYS A 770 58.86 4.25 -4.52
C LYS A 770 59.36 5.30 -5.53
N ARG A 771 59.10 6.59 -5.28
CA ARG A 771 59.53 7.68 -6.18
C ARG A 771 61.06 7.75 -6.30
N ASP A 772 61.78 7.57 -5.20
CA ASP A 772 63.25 7.56 -5.19
C ASP A 772 63.81 6.38 -6.00
N ILE A 773 63.25 5.17 -5.80
CA ILE A 773 63.60 3.97 -6.57
C ILE A 773 63.30 4.19 -8.07
N GLN A 774 62.12 4.72 -8.40
CA GLN A 774 61.71 4.97 -9.79
C GLN A 774 62.58 6.02 -10.48
N LYS A 775 62.98 7.08 -9.78
CA LYS A 775 63.86 8.12 -10.32
C LYS A 775 65.24 7.57 -10.68
N ARG A 776 65.80 6.70 -9.85
CA ARG A 776 67.09 6.05 -10.15
C ARG A 776 66.96 5.02 -11.28
N LEU A 777 65.85 4.28 -11.32
CA LEU A 777 65.61 3.28 -12.36
C LEU A 777 65.46 3.93 -13.74
N SER A 778 64.79 5.07 -13.83
CA SER A 778 64.61 5.81 -15.09
C SER A 778 65.92 6.38 -15.63
N GLU A 779 66.81 6.87 -14.75
CA GLU A 779 68.16 7.33 -15.11
C GLU A 779 69.07 6.17 -15.60
N ALA A 780 68.93 4.96 -15.04
CA ALA A 780 69.77 3.80 -15.36
C ALA A 780 69.38 3.05 -16.63
N THR A 781 68.17 3.27 -17.16
CA THR A 781 67.59 2.45 -18.23
C THR A 781 67.30 3.21 -19.53
N GLU A 782 67.61 4.51 -19.59
CA GLU A 782 67.30 5.39 -20.73
C GLU A 782 67.86 4.90 -22.09
N GLU A 783 69.01 4.22 -22.10
CA GLU A 783 69.60 3.63 -23.33
C GLU A 783 68.80 2.43 -23.87
N ILE A 784 68.09 1.69 -23.02
CA ILE A 784 67.29 0.51 -23.41
C ILE A 784 65.86 0.94 -23.81
N PHE A 785 65.32 1.99 -23.19
CA PHE A 785 63.95 2.45 -23.39
C PHE A 785 63.71 3.03 -24.78
N GLN A 786 64.61 3.87 -25.28
CA GLN A 786 64.44 4.58 -26.55
C GLN A 786 64.16 3.65 -27.76
N PRO A 787 64.98 2.62 -28.04
CA PRO A 787 64.73 1.72 -29.15
C PRO A 787 63.48 0.84 -28.93
N PHE A 788 63.18 0.47 -27.68
CA PHE A 788 62.01 -0.35 -27.35
C PHE A 788 60.69 0.37 -27.63
N PHE A 789 60.50 1.56 -27.04
CA PHE A 789 59.25 2.30 -27.19
C PHE A 789 59.03 2.76 -28.63
N LYS A 790 60.11 3.09 -29.36
CA LYS A 790 60.03 3.37 -30.80
C LYS A 790 59.44 2.17 -31.57
N LYS A 791 59.93 0.96 -31.31
CA LYS A 791 59.43 -0.28 -31.93
C LYS A 791 57.96 -0.54 -31.58
N GLN A 792 57.53 -0.30 -30.33
CA GLN A 792 56.12 -0.51 -29.95
C GLN A 792 55.19 0.53 -30.58
N LYS A 793 55.60 1.80 -30.70
CA LYS A 793 54.82 2.84 -31.39
C LYS A 793 54.61 2.53 -32.88
N GLU A 794 55.61 1.99 -33.55
CA GLU A 794 55.49 1.53 -34.94
C GLU A 794 54.44 0.41 -35.09
N ARG A 795 54.34 -0.49 -34.10
CA ARG A 795 53.35 -1.57 -34.05
C ARG A 795 51.94 -1.05 -33.76
N VAL A 796 51.79 -0.14 -32.79
CA VAL A 796 50.50 0.52 -32.52
C VAL A 796 50.03 1.29 -33.76
N SER A 797 50.93 1.98 -34.46
CA SER A 797 50.63 2.66 -35.73
C SER A 797 50.22 1.69 -36.84
N ALA A 798 50.76 0.46 -36.87
CA ALA A 798 50.30 -0.59 -37.78
C ALA A 798 48.88 -1.06 -37.42
N ILE A 799 48.60 -1.32 -36.14
CA ILE A 799 47.27 -1.72 -35.68
C ILE A 799 46.22 -0.64 -35.97
N LYS A 800 46.54 0.64 -35.71
CA LYS A 800 45.67 1.78 -36.05
C LYS A 800 45.33 1.82 -37.54
N ARG A 801 46.30 1.52 -38.42
CA ARG A 801 46.05 1.40 -39.87
C ARG A 801 45.14 0.22 -40.20
N ASP A 802 45.38 -0.96 -39.64
CA ASP A 802 44.54 -2.14 -39.91
C ASP A 802 43.10 -1.95 -39.39
N VAL A 803 42.91 -1.31 -38.22
CA VAL A 803 41.59 -0.98 -37.66
C VAL A 803 40.87 0.08 -38.52
N ASN A 804 41.58 1.09 -39.02
CA ASN A 804 41.02 2.06 -39.96
C ASN A 804 40.63 1.42 -41.29
N ASP A 805 41.47 0.55 -41.86
CA ASP A 805 41.14 -0.21 -43.07
C ASP A 805 39.85 -1.05 -42.87
N ILE A 806 39.70 -1.69 -41.71
CA ILE A 806 38.48 -2.45 -41.36
C ILE A 806 37.26 -1.51 -41.31
N LYS A 807 37.39 -0.35 -40.65
CA LYS A 807 36.34 0.66 -40.53
C LYS A 807 35.86 1.12 -41.90
N ASP A 808 36.78 1.43 -42.80
CA ASP A 808 36.47 1.87 -44.16
C ASP A 808 35.75 0.79 -44.97
N ILE A 809 36.22 -0.47 -44.89
CA ILE A 809 35.57 -1.60 -45.58
C ILE A 809 34.15 -1.85 -45.04
N LEU A 810 33.95 -1.75 -43.73
CA LEU A 810 32.63 -1.93 -43.10
C LEU A 810 31.70 -0.74 -43.37
N ALA A 811 32.24 0.45 -43.62
CA ALA A 811 31.48 1.62 -44.04
C ALA A 811 30.86 1.46 -45.45
N GLU A 812 31.52 0.69 -46.33
CA GLU A 812 30.96 0.37 -47.66
C GLU A 812 29.80 -0.64 -47.61
N ASN A 813 29.59 -1.33 -46.48
CA ASN A 813 28.54 -2.33 -46.32
C ASN A 813 27.17 -1.67 -46.05
N LYS A 814 26.42 -1.43 -47.12
CA LYS A 814 25.09 -0.78 -47.09
C LYS A 814 24.12 -1.40 -46.08
N LEU A 815 24.11 -2.72 -45.93
CA LEU A 815 23.20 -3.42 -45.01
C LEU A 815 23.50 -3.05 -43.54
N LEU A 816 24.79 -3.04 -43.18
CA LEU A 816 25.24 -2.68 -41.83
C LEU A 816 25.02 -1.20 -41.54
N GLN A 817 25.33 -0.33 -42.50
CA GLN A 817 25.15 1.11 -42.34
C GLN A 817 23.67 1.48 -42.18
N GLU A 818 22.77 0.89 -42.98
CA GLU A 818 21.34 1.13 -42.85
C GLU A 818 20.80 0.63 -41.50
N TYR A 819 21.28 -0.53 -41.02
CA TYR A 819 20.93 -1.04 -39.70
C TYR A 819 21.43 -0.13 -38.57
N LEU A 820 22.69 0.31 -38.62
CA LEU A 820 23.27 1.21 -37.62
C LEU A 820 22.51 2.54 -37.58
N GLN A 821 22.23 3.16 -38.72
CA GLN A 821 21.43 4.38 -38.81
C GLN A 821 20.03 4.22 -38.21
N VAL A 822 19.29 3.18 -38.60
CA VAL A 822 17.95 2.90 -38.07
C VAL A 822 17.98 2.61 -36.56
N SER A 823 19.02 1.91 -36.09
CA SER A 823 19.19 1.62 -34.67
C SER A 823 19.53 2.87 -33.85
N HIS A 824 20.35 3.78 -34.39
CA HIS A 824 20.65 5.08 -33.77
C HIS A 824 19.43 5.99 -33.75
N GLU A 825 18.63 6.02 -34.83
CA GLU A 825 17.39 6.80 -34.87
C GLU A 825 16.38 6.31 -33.83
N LEU A 826 16.22 4.99 -33.69
CA LEU A 826 15.41 4.40 -32.61
C LEU A 826 15.92 4.76 -31.20
N LYS A 827 17.24 4.73 -31.00
CA LYS A 827 17.86 5.09 -29.73
C LYS A 827 17.60 6.56 -29.39
N ARG A 828 17.84 7.47 -30.34
CA ARG A 828 17.53 8.91 -30.21
C ARG A 828 16.05 9.14 -29.91
N MET A 829 15.14 8.49 -30.65
CA MET A 829 13.69 8.60 -30.40
C MET A 829 13.30 8.05 -29.02
N SER A 830 14.03 7.06 -28.49
CA SER A 830 13.81 6.52 -27.15
C SER A 830 14.34 7.44 -26.05
N GLU A 831 15.50 8.05 -26.24
CA GLU A 831 16.12 9.02 -25.32
C GLU A 831 15.32 10.32 -25.28
N GLU A 832 14.81 10.80 -26.43
CA GLU A 832 13.87 11.93 -26.50
C GLU A 832 12.58 11.64 -25.75
N ARG A 833 12.10 10.40 -25.82
CA ARG A 833 10.93 9.97 -25.05
C ARG A 833 11.24 9.93 -23.56
N GLU A 834 12.42 9.45 -23.17
CA GLU A 834 12.88 9.33 -21.78
C GLU A 834 13.07 10.71 -21.14
N MET A 835 13.75 11.63 -21.84
CA MET A 835 13.88 13.05 -21.47
C MET A 835 12.54 13.75 -21.35
N MET A 836 11.58 13.47 -22.25
CA MET A 836 10.22 14.01 -22.13
C MET A 836 9.49 13.45 -20.90
N THR A 837 9.68 12.16 -20.54
CA THR A 837 9.13 11.59 -19.30
C THR A 837 9.80 12.11 -18.04
N ASP A 838 11.09 12.43 -18.06
CA ASP A 838 11.80 12.97 -16.90
C ASP A 838 11.50 14.47 -16.72
N ARG A 839 11.39 15.26 -17.80
CA ARG A 839 10.80 16.61 -17.75
C ARG A 839 9.35 16.59 -17.27
N PHE A 840 8.56 15.58 -17.64
CA PHE A 840 7.18 15.41 -17.15
C PHE A 840 7.10 15.02 -15.67
N ARG A 841 8.16 14.45 -15.08
CA ARG A 841 8.20 14.12 -13.65
C ARG A 841 8.38 15.37 -12.79
N GLU A 842 8.99 16.42 -13.34
CA GLU A 842 9.19 17.69 -12.66
C GLU A 842 8.03 18.69 -12.83
N LEU A 843 7.11 18.52 -13.80
CA LEU A 843 6.29 19.64 -14.28
C LEU A 843 4.76 19.54 -14.24
N LEU A 844 4.10 18.51 -13.72
CA LEU A 844 2.61 18.53 -13.55
C LEU A 844 2.18 17.76 -12.30
N GLU A 845 1.63 18.37 -11.24
CA GLU A 845 0.39 19.17 -11.13
C GLU A 845 -0.16 19.80 -12.43
N GLY A 846 -1.18 19.14 -13.00
CA GLY A 846 -2.28 19.78 -13.72
C GLY A 846 -2.13 20.04 -15.23
N GLU A 847 -2.45 19.05 -16.06
CA GLU A 847 -3.34 19.15 -17.25
C GLU A 847 -3.23 17.90 -18.15
N GLU A 848 -4.35 17.50 -18.75
CA GLU A 848 -4.45 16.39 -19.71
C GLU A 848 -3.75 16.73 -21.04
N TRP A 849 -2.97 15.78 -21.58
CA TRP A 849 -2.33 15.94 -22.88
C TRP A 849 -2.79 14.87 -23.89
N ASP A 850 -3.24 15.34 -25.06
CA ASP A 850 -3.48 14.54 -26.26
C ASP A 850 -2.15 13.97 -26.78
N ALA A 851 -2.04 12.64 -26.82
CA ALA A 851 -0.88 11.98 -27.38
C ALA A 851 -0.88 12.11 -28.90
N ASP A 852 0.12 12.83 -29.43
CA ASP A 852 0.41 13.02 -30.85
C ASP A 852 0.62 11.65 -31.55
N HIS A 853 -0.45 11.09 -32.12
CA HIS A 853 -0.51 9.73 -32.68
C HIS A 853 0.55 9.50 -33.78
N ASP A 854 0.91 10.53 -34.55
CA ASP A 854 1.88 10.44 -35.65
C ASP A 854 3.30 10.08 -35.18
N LYS A 855 3.72 10.55 -33.99
CA LYS A 855 5.04 10.21 -33.44
C LYS A 855 5.11 8.75 -33.00
N PHE A 856 4.00 8.21 -32.50
CA PHE A 856 3.96 6.80 -32.08
C PHE A 856 4.02 5.86 -33.29
N ASP A 857 3.31 6.19 -34.37
CA ASP A 857 3.31 5.41 -35.60
C ASP A 857 4.71 5.39 -36.23
N LYS A 858 5.41 6.54 -36.29
CA LYS A 858 6.80 6.61 -36.78
C LYS A 858 7.76 5.72 -35.96
N VAL A 859 7.65 5.69 -34.63
CA VAL A 859 8.46 4.79 -33.79
C VAL A 859 8.19 3.32 -34.13
N THR A 860 6.91 2.96 -34.31
CA THR A 860 6.56 1.57 -34.63
C THR A 860 7.03 1.15 -36.03
N GLU A 861 7.02 2.06 -37.00
CA GLU A 861 7.54 1.81 -38.34
C GLU A 861 9.06 1.63 -38.35
N THR A 862 9.79 2.53 -37.69
CA THR A 862 11.26 2.42 -37.54
C THR A 862 11.65 1.13 -36.80
N ALA A 863 10.87 0.73 -35.77
CA ALA A 863 11.07 -0.53 -35.06
C ALA A 863 10.86 -1.77 -35.95
N LYS A 864 9.87 -1.75 -36.85
CA LYS A 864 9.67 -2.82 -37.84
C LYS A 864 10.83 -2.89 -38.82
N LYS A 865 11.28 -1.75 -39.36
CA LYS A 865 12.43 -1.67 -40.27
C LYS A 865 13.71 -2.21 -39.60
N ASN A 866 13.94 -1.87 -38.33
CA ASN A 866 15.05 -2.41 -37.56
C ASN A 866 14.98 -3.94 -37.40
N ALA A 867 13.80 -4.48 -37.11
CA ALA A 867 13.60 -5.92 -37.00
C ALA A 867 13.86 -6.67 -38.32
N GLU A 868 13.51 -6.07 -39.46
CA GLU A 868 13.80 -6.63 -40.79
C GLU A 868 15.28 -6.63 -41.13
N LEU A 869 15.97 -5.51 -40.89
CA LEU A 869 17.41 -5.40 -41.07
C LEU A 869 18.16 -6.38 -40.16
N ASN A 870 17.72 -6.53 -38.90
CA ASN A 870 18.28 -7.50 -37.97
C ASN A 870 18.08 -8.95 -38.47
N ARG A 871 16.92 -9.28 -39.05
CA ARG A 871 16.70 -10.59 -39.68
C ARG A 871 17.62 -10.80 -40.89
N ALA A 872 17.86 -9.78 -41.69
CA ALA A 872 18.75 -9.86 -42.85
C ALA A 872 20.21 -10.08 -42.43
N ILE A 873 20.69 -9.39 -41.38
CA ILE A 873 22.03 -9.57 -40.82
C ILE A 873 22.18 -10.98 -40.24
N ASN A 874 21.18 -11.50 -39.52
CA ASN A 874 21.22 -12.83 -38.92
C ASN A 874 21.16 -13.99 -39.94
N LYS A 875 20.87 -13.74 -41.22
CA LYS A 875 20.93 -14.77 -42.26
C LYS A 875 22.36 -15.18 -42.62
N ASP A 876 23.32 -14.27 -42.46
CA ASP A 876 24.73 -14.55 -42.67
C ASP A 876 25.51 -14.32 -41.38
N PRO A 877 26.01 -15.39 -40.72
CA PRO A 877 26.79 -15.26 -39.49
C PRO A 877 27.98 -14.30 -39.62
N LEU A 878 28.56 -14.14 -40.82
CA LEU A 878 29.68 -13.22 -41.05
C LEU A 878 29.23 -11.75 -40.98
N GLN A 879 28.02 -11.43 -41.44
CA GLN A 879 27.44 -10.09 -41.33
C GLN A 879 27.16 -9.72 -39.87
N ARG A 880 26.76 -10.69 -39.05
CA ARG A 880 26.60 -10.50 -37.61
C ARG A 880 27.94 -10.20 -36.93
N ASP A 881 29.00 -10.91 -37.31
CA ASP A 881 30.34 -10.68 -36.76
C ASP A 881 30.90 -9.32 -37.21
N PHE A 882 30.68 -8.92 -38.47
CA PHE A 882 31.01 -7.58 -38.97
C PHE A 882 30.23 -6.46 -38.25
N LEU A 883 28.96 -6.67 -37.92
CA LEU A 883 28.18 -5.72 -37.13
C LEU A 883 28.76 -5.55 -35.71
N SER A 884 29.19 -6.64 -35.08
CA SER A 884 29.84 -6.59 -33.76
C SER A 884 31.11 -5.75 -33.83
N VAL A 885 31.99 -6.04 -34.79
CA VAL A 885 33.23 -5.28 -34.96
C VAL A 885 32.96 -3.81 -35.24
N SER A 886 32.01 -3.50 -36.14
CA SER A 886 31.66 -2.11 -36.46
C SER A 886 31.20 -1.30 -35.24
N ARG A 887 30.59 -1.93 -34.23
CA ARG A 887 30.17 -1.27 -32.98
C ARG A 887 31.32 -1.08 -32.01
N ASP A 888 32.26 -2.02 -32.00
CA ASP A 888 33.36 -2.07 -31.04
C ASP A 888 34.59 -1.23 -31.51
N ILE A 889 34.67 -0.87 -32.81
CA ILE A 889 35.76 -0.08 -33.40
C ILE A 889 36.05 1.23 -32.64
N PRO A 890 35.08 2.09 -32.30
CA PRO A 890 35.38 3.36 -31.62
C PRO A 890 36.10 3.16 -30.28
N GLN A 891 35.67 2.15 -29.51
CA GLN A 891 36.30 1.81 -28.24
C GLN A 891 37.70 1.24 -28.45
N ALA A 892 37.92 0.46 -29.53
CA ALA A 892 39.25 -0.02 -29.88
C ALA A 892 40.18 1.12 -30.35
N GLU A 893 39.68 2.11 -31.10
CA GLU A 893 40.41 3.33 -31.49
C GLU A 893 40.81 4.17 -30.27
N GLU A 894 39.93 4.27 -29.28
CA GLU A 894 40.19 4.93 -27.99
C GLU A 894 41.25 4.17 -27.19
N SER A 895 41.07 2.86 -26.97
CA SER A 895 42.08 2.02 -26.30
C SER A 895 43.44 2.10 -27.00
N LEU A 896 43.49 2.14 -28.33
CA LEU A 896 44.72 2.31 -29.12
C LEU A 896 45.35 3.70 -28.95
N SER A 897 44.54 4.73 -28.73
CA SER A 897 45.02 6.10 -28.49
C SER A 897 45.58 6.25 -27.08
N HIS A 898 44.89 5.71 -26.07
CA HIS A 898 45.41 5.64 -24.71
C HIS A 898 46.67 4.77 -24.64
N LEU A 899 46.70 3.64 -25.33
CA LEU A 899 47.90 2.80 -25.41
C LEU A 899 49.09 3.57 -26.01
N GLU A 900 48.86 4.33 -27.08
CA GLU A 900 49.89 5.19 -27.65
C GLU A 900 50.34 6.29 -26.68
N GLU A 901 49.41 6.88 -25.93
CA GLU A 901 49.70 7.88 -24.91
C GLU A 901 50.56 7.31 -23.77
N MET A 902 50.20 6.15 -23.22
CA MET A 902 50.99 5.49 -22.17
C MET A 902 52.38 5.06 -22.68
N LEU A 903 52.47 4.59 -23.93
CA LEU A 903 53.76 4.33 -24.58
C LEU A 903 54.56 5.62 -24.84
N ASN A 904 53.90 6.77 -24.99
CA ASN A 904 54.56 8.08 -25.07
C ASN A 904 55.04 8.58 -23.70
N ALA A 905 54.24 8.35 -22.65
CA ALA A 905 54.57 8.61 -21.26
C ALA A 905 55.63 7.62 -20.70
N ARG A 906 55.94 6.55 -21.44
CA ARG A 906 56.87 5.47 -21.07
C ARG A 906 56.38 4.63 -19.88
N GLU A 907 55.07 4.55 -19.69
CA GLU A 907 54.43 3.80 -18.60
C GLU A 907 54.23 2.34 -19.04
N VAL A 908 55.23 1.48 -18.77
CA VAL A 908 55.25 0.08 -19.25
C VAL A 908 54.07 -0.73 -18.73
N ARG A 909 53.70 -0.55 -17.45
CA ARG A 909 52.63 -1.32 -16.79
C ARG A 909 51.25 -0.95 -17.34
N ASP A 910 50.95 0.34 -17.38
CA ASP A 910 49.68 0.83 -17.92
C ASP A 910 49.56 0.54 -19.43
N SER A 911 50.67 0.60 -20.17
CA SER A 911 50.73 0.15 -21.56
C SER A 911 50.43 -1.35 -21.69
N LEU A 912 50.92 -2.19 -20.76
CA LEU A 912 50.66 -3.63 -20.79
C LEU A 912 49.19 -3.94 -20.50
N ASP A 913 48.61 -3.28 -19.50
CA ASP A 913 47.22 -3.48 -19.11
C ASP A 913 46.27 -3.07 -20.24
N LEU A 914 46.50 -1.91 -20.85
CA LEU A 914 45.75 -1.45 -22.03
C LEU A 914 45.94 -2.38 -23.24
N ALA A 915 47.16 -2.87 -23.48
CA ALA A 915 47.41 -3.84 -24.56
C ALA A 915 46.68 -5.16 -24.31
N LYS A 916 46.63 -5.64 -23.06
CA LYS A 916 45.87 -6.84 -22.64
C LYS A 916 44.37 -6.66 -22.83
N GLU A 917 43.83 -5.50 -22.45
CA GLU A 917 42.43 -5.16 -22.68
C GLU A 917 42.11 -5.17 -24.18
N LEU A 918 42.92 -4.50 -25.00
CA LEU A 918 42.79 -4.48 -26.45
C LEU A 918 42.90 -5.89 -27.07
N SER A 919 43.75 -6.75 -26.51
CA SER A 919 43.92 -8.13 -26.93
C SER A 919 42.66 -8.96 -26.72
N GLY A 920 41.92 -8.73 -25.63
CA GLY A 920 40.61 -9.35 -25.41
C GLY A 920 39.65 -9.09 -26.57
N LYS A 921 39.55 -7.82 -27.00
CA LYS A 921 38.69 -7.38 -28.11
C LYS A 921 39.16 -7.96 -29.45
N LEU A 922 40.43 -7.76 -29.81
CA LEU A 922 40.98 -8.23 -31.10
C LEU A 922 40.95 -9.76 -31.25
N ASN A 923 41.25 -10.51 -30.18
CA ASN A 923 41.19 -11.98 -30.21
C ASN A 923 39.74 -12.49 -30.29
N GLN A 924 38.80 -11.81 -29.65
CA GLN A 924 37.38 -12.13 -29.77
C GLN A 924 36.90 -11.93 -31.21
N TRP A 925 37.25 -10.81 -31.84
CA TRP A 925 36.95 -10.57 -33.26
C TRP A 925 37.58 -11.64 -34.15
N ASN A 926 38.87 -11.92 -33.98
CA ASN A 926 39.63 -12.88 -34.77
C ASN A 926 39.05 -14.30 -34.65
N SER A 927 38.77 -14.75 -33.42
CA SER A 927 38.25 -16.10 -33.15
C SER A 927 36.85 -16.31 -33.72
N ARG A 928 35.97 -15.31 -33.59
CA ARG A 928 34.62 -15.34 -34.16
C ARG A 928 34.67 -15.45 -35.69
N MET A 929 35.46 -14.59 -36.33
CA MET A 929 35.57 -14.58 -37.80
C MET A 929 36.23 -15.86 -38.35
N LYS A 930 37.29 -16.36 -37.71
CA LYS A 930 37.92 -17.64 -38.09
C LYS A 930 36.94 -18.81 -37.98
N HIS A 931 36.17 -18.87 -36.90
CA HIS A 931 35.16 -19.90 -36.72
C HIS A 931 34.05 -19.81 -37.79
N THR A 932 33.53 -18.61 -38.05
CA THR A 932 32.50 -18.38 -39.07
C THR A 932 32.98 -18.70 -40.49
N LEU A 933 34.21 -18.32 -40.84
CA LEU A 933 34.83 -18.68 -42.13
C LEU A 933 35.06 -20.20 -42.26
N GLY A 934 35.48 -20.87 -41.17
CA GLY A 934 35.65 -22.32 -41.11
C GLY A 934 34.34 -23.11 -41.25
N GLN A 935 33.21 -22.55 -40.81
CA GLN A 935 31.89 -23.14 -41.05
C GLN A 935 31.41 -22.95 -42.50
N LYS A 936 31.73 -21.81 -43.12
CA LYS A 936 31.39 -21.54 -44.53
C LYS A 936 32.17 -22.41 -45.51
N THR A 937 33.43 -22.76 -45.23
CA THR A 937 34.25 -23.66 -46.07
C THR A 937 33.75 -25.10 -46.10
N GLY A 938 33.03 -25.56 -45.06
CA GLY A 938 32.52 -26.93 -44.95
C GLY A 938 31.14 -27.18 -45.58
N ALA A 939 30.44 -26.14 -46.07
CA ALA A 939 29.08 -26.25 -46.58
C ALA A 939 29.03 -26.53 -48.11
N PRO A 940 28.15 -27.41 -48.62
CA PRO A 940 28.18 -27.84 -50.04
C PRO A 940 27.84 -26.78 -51.10
N LYS A 941 27.60 -25.51 -50.72
CA LYS A 941 27.15 -24.43 -51.61
C LYS A 941 27.70 -23.02 -51.28
N GLY A 942 28.70 -22.89 -50.40
CA GLY A 942 29.23 -21.57 -50.01
C GLY A 942 30.49 -21.18 -50.79
N GLU A 943 30.38 -20.33 -51.81
CA GLU A 943 31.56 -19.63 -52.36
C GLU A 943 31.97 -18.50 -51.40
N ILE A 944 33.15 -18.61 -50.77
CA ILE A 944 33.75 -17.51 -50.02
C ILE A 944 34.34 -16.53 -51.03
N THR A 945 33.81 -15.31 -51.08
CA THR A 945 34.33 -14.28 -51.98
C THR A 945 35.64 -13.69 -51.45
N GLN A 946 36.45 -13.10 -52.33
CA GLN A 946 37.69 -12.41 -51.92
C GLN A 946 37.41 -11.26 -50.94
N ARG A 947 36.24 -10.62 -51.05
CA ARG A 947 35.79 -9.57 -50.12
C ARG A 947 35.48 -10.10 -48.71
N ASP A 948 35.04 -11.34 -48.58
CA ASP A 948 34.72 -11.96 -47.28
C ASP A 948 35.97 -12.26 -46.42
N ARG A 949 37.17 -12.21 -47.01
CA ARG A 949 38.44 -12.53 -46.33
C ARG A 949 39.22 -11.30 -45.87
N VAL A 950 39.00 -10.13 -46.47
CA VAL A 950 39.81 -8.93 -46.22
C VAL A 950 39.70 -8.45 -44.77
N VAL A 951 38.48 -8.33 -44.24
CA VAL A 951 38.26 -7.89 -42.85
C VAL A 951 38.84 -8.90 -41.84
N PRO A 952 38.59 -10.22 -41.96
CA PRO A 952 39.23 -11.22 -41.10
C PRO A 952 40.77 -11.22 -41.15
N GLU A 953 41.38 -11.00 -42.31
CA GLU A 953 42.83 -10.92 -42.46
C GLU A 953 43.41 -9.71 -41.71
N ARG A 954 42.79 -8.53 -41.85
CA ARG A 954 43.18 -7.32 -41.11
C ARG A 954 43.03 -7.45 -39.60
N VAL A 955 41.95 -8.09 -39.14
CA VAL A 955 41.73 -8.38 -37.72
C VAL A 955 42.82 -9.32 -37.17
N ASP A 956 43.23 -10.32 -37.96
CA ASP A 956 44.30 -11.24 -37.58
C ASP A 956 45.67 -10.57 -37.53
N ASP A 957 45.96 -9.64 -38.45
CA ASP A 957 47.18 -8.83 -38.43
C ASP A 957 47.23 -7.91 -37.21
N ALA A 958 46.15 -7.18 -36.92
CA ALA A 958 46.01 -6.35 -35.73
C ALA A 958 46.20 -7.16 -34.43
N ALA A 959 45.55 -8.32 -34.32
CA ALA A 959 45.66 -9.21 -33.15
C ALA A 959 47.10 -9.71 -32.95
N ARG A 960 47.79 -10.10 -34.04
CA ARG A 960 49.19 -10.55 -33.98
C ARG A 960 50.14 -9.45 -33.55
N GLN A 961 49.97 -8.25 -34.08
CA GLN A 961 50.78 -7.09 -33.70
C GLN A 961 50.59 -6.76 -32.21
N ASN A 962 49.35 -6.76 -31.72
CA ASN A 962 49.05 -6.46 -30.32
C ASN A 962 49.58 -7.54 -29.37
N GLN A 963 49.51 -8.82 -29.76
CA GLN A 963 50.08 -9.92 -28.99
C GLN A 963 51.60 -9.79 -28.86
N GLN A 964 52.28 -9.33 -29.90
CA GLN A 964 53.72 -9.05 -29.85
C GLN A 964 54.04 -7.84 -28.96
N ILE A 965 53.19 -6.81 -28.91
CA ILE A 965 53.32 -5.69 -27.96
C ILE A 965 53.23 -6.21 -26.52
N ILE A 966 52.24 -7.05 -26.21
CA ILE A 966 52.08 -7.65 -24.87
C ILE A 966 53.33 -8.44 -24.48
N GLN A 967 53.83 -9.31 -25.36
CA GLN A 967 55.02 -10.12 -25.10
C GLN A 967 56.24 -9.25 -24.83
N ASP A 968 56.48 -8.24 -25.68
CA ASP A 968 57.60 -7.31 -25.54
C ASP A 968 57.47 -6.50 -24.22
N LEU A 969 56.27 -6.06 -23.83
CA LEU A 969 56.01 -5.34 -22.58
C LEU A 969 56.13 -6.23 -21.33
N GLU A 970 55.71 -7.49 -21.39
CA GLU A 970 55.88 -8.46 -20.29
C GLU A 970 57.36 -8.79 -20.05
N ILE A 971 58.14 -8.94 -21.14
CA ILE A 971 59.59 -9.11 -21.04
C ILE A 971 60.23 -7.86 -20.45
N MET A 972 59.81 -6.66 -20.89
CA MET A 972 60.30 -5.41 -20.34
C MET A 972 59.95 -5.24 -18.86
N MET A 973 58.73 -5.56 -18.45
CA MET A 973 58.34 -5.54 -17.03
C MET A 973 59.22 -6.44 -16.18
N ARG A 974 59.45 -7.70 -16.59
CA ARG A 974 60.35 -8.61 -15.87
C ARG A 974 61.78 -8.08 -15.82
N THR A 975 62.26 -7.50 -16.92
CA THR A 975 63.60 -6.90 -16.97
C THR A 975 63.71 -5.71 -16.02
N LEU A 976 62.66 -4.90 -15.90
CA LEU A 976 62.59 -3.77 -14.97
C LEU A 976 62.47 -4.23 -13.53
N GLU A 977 61.67 -5.26 -13.24
CA GLU A 977 61.56 -5.88 -11.91
C GLU A 977 62.91 -6.48 -11.47
N ASP A 978 63.59 -7.21 -12.37
CA ASP A 978 64.92 -7.77 -12.13
C ASP A 978 65.98 -6.66 -11.93
N GLN A 979 65.93 -5.58 -12.72
CA GLN A 979 66.81 -4.42 -12.56
C GLN A 979 66.48 -3.59 -11.31
N GLN A 980 65.21 -3.54 -10.89
CA GLN A 980 64.77 -2.87 -9.67
C GLN A 980 65.30 -3.62 -8.45
N LEU A 981 65.17 -4.94 -8.41
CA LEU A 981 65.78 -5.79 -7.38
C LEU A 981 67.31 -5.68 -7.37
N ALA A 982 67.95 -5.58 -8.54
CA ALA A 982 69.40 -5.46 -8.65
C ALA A 982 69.96 -4.04 -8.35
N SER A 983 69.12 -3.00 -8.44
CA SER A 983 69.53 -1.60 -8.22
C SER A 983 69.12 -1.05 -6.85
N MET A 984 68.26 -1.74 -6.11
CA MET A 984 67.92 -1.39 -4.74
C MET A 984 69.17 -1.40 -3.84
N THR A 985 69.32 -0.34 -3.05
CA THR A 985 70.40 -0.30 -2.06
C THR A 985 70.04 -1.17 -0.86
N GLN A 986 71.06 -1.62 -0.12
CA GLN A 986 70.84 -2.34 1.13
C GLN A 986 70.02 -1.50 2.13
N GLU A 987 70.21 -0.17 2.13
CA GLU A 987 69.49 0.76 2.99
C GLU A 987 67.98 0.84 2.65
N GLU A 988 67.62 0.76 1.36
CA GLU A 988 66.22 0.70 0.91
C GLU A 988 65.56 -0.65 1.23
N GLN A 989 66.30 -1.75 1.12
CA GLN A 989 65.83 -3.08 1.53
C GLN A 989 65.57 -3.14 3.04
N ASP A 990 66.49 -2.59 3.83
CA ASP A 990 66.35 -2.52 5.29
C ASP A 990 65.17 -1.59 5.67
N THR A 991 64.96 -0.51 4.91
CA THR A 991 63.80 0.40 5.09
C THR A 991 62.47 -0.30 4.77
N LEU A 992 62.39 -1.10 3.70
CA LEU A 992 61.20 -1.88 3.39
C LEU A 992 60.91 -2.97 4.41
N GLN A 993 61.94 -3.63 4.95
CA GLN A 993 61.74 -4.58 6.06
C GLN A 993 61.22 -3.88 7.31
N LYS A 994 61.68 -2.64 7.56
CA LYS A 994 61.14 -1.81 8.64
C LYS A 994 59.67 -1.45 8.38
N TYR A 995 59.30 -1.03 7.18
CA TYR A 995 57.91 -0.74 6.82
C TYR A 995 57.03 -1.98 6.87
N ALA A 996 57.53 -3.15 6.45
CA ALA A 996 56.81 -4.41 6.57
C ALA A 996 56.48 -4.76 8.03
N LYS A 997 57.41 -4.45 8.95
CA LYS A 997 57.18 -4.62 10.38
C LYS A 997 56.17 -3.61 10.93
N GLU A 998 56.29 -2.34 10.57
CA GLU A 998 55.31 -1.30 10.93
C GLU A 998 53.91 -1.64 10.41
N GLN A 999 53.80 -2.17 9.18
CA GLN A 999 52.55 -2.63 8.59
C GLN A 999 51.93 -3.79 9.36
N LYS A 1000 52.76 -4.72 9.84
CA LYS A 1000 52.30 -5.84 10.66
C LYS A 1000 51.80 -5.38 12.04
N ASP A 1001 52.48 -4.42 12.65
CA ASP A 1001 52.04 -3.83 13.92
C ASP A 1001 50.66 -3.12 13.73
N LEU A 1002 50.46 -2.42 12.61
CA LEU A 1002 49.17 -1.82 12.27
C LEU A 1002 48.07 -2.86 11.99
N GLN A 1003 48.43 -3.98 11.36
CA GLN A 1003 47.50 -5.11 11.19
C GLN A 1003 47.03 -5.65 12.54
N GLU A 1004 47.95 -5.87 13.49
CA GLU A 1004 47.61 -6.36 14.85
C GLU A 1004 46.73 -5.34 15.60
N GLU A 1005 47.04 -4.04 15.54
CA GLU A 1005 46.16 -2.97 16.09
C GLU A 1005 44.77 -2.97 15.43
N THR A 1006 44.69 -3.27 14.13
CA THR A 1006 43.41 -3.35 13.39
C THR A 1006 42.59 -4.57 13.80
N ASP A 1007 43.23 -5.71 14.05
CA ASP A 1007 42.57 -6.93 14.54
C ASP A 1007 42.01 -6.73 15.96
N ASP A 1008 42.72 -6.02 16.83
CA ASP A 1008 42.24 -5.61 18.16
C ASP A 1008 41.03 -4.68 18.06
N LEU A 1009 41.07 -3.72 17.12
CA LEU A 1009 39.94 -2.82 16.85
C LEU A 1009 38.74 -3.55 16.28
N ARG A 1010 38.95 -4.55 15.41
CA ARG A 1010 37.90 -5.42 14.92
C ARG A 1010 37.22 -6.14 16.09
N GLU A 1011 37.99 -6.73 17.00
CA GLU A 1011 37.42 -7.40 18.19
C GLU A 1011 36.62 -6.41 19.07
N MET A 1012 37.14 -5.20 19.26
CA MET A 1012 36.44 -4.13 19.98
C MET A 1012 35.14 -3.75 19.28
N ALA A 1013 35.16 -3.56 17.95
CA ALA A 1013 33.99 -3.23 17.13
C ALA A 1013 32.95 -4.34 17.14
N GLY A 1014 33.36 -5.61 17.08
CA GLY A 1014 32.48 -6.77 17.20
C GLY A 1014 31.78 -6.83 18.57
N LYS A 1015 32.53 -6.68 19.67
CA LYS A 1015 31.96 -6.60 21.03
C LYS A 1015 31.01 -5.42 21.21
N LEU A 1016 31.36 -4.28 20.62
CA LEU A 1016 30.52 -3.08 20.60
C LEU A 1016 29.24 -3.34 19.82
N SER A 1017 29.32 -3.96 18.64
CA SER A 1017 28.16 -4.30 17.83
C SER A 1017 27.21 -5.22 18.61
N GLN A 1018 27.70 -6.27 19.27
CA GLN A 1018 26.87 -7.17 20.09
C GLN A 1018 26.09 -6.39 21.16
N LYS A 1019 26.75 -5.45 21.84
CA LYS A 1019 26.13 -4.66 22.91
C LYS A 1019 25.33 -3.46 22.44
N ASN A 1020 25.58 -2.96 21.23
CA ASN A 1020 25.05 -1.71 20.71
C ASN A 1020 24.32 -1.93 19.37
N PRO A 1021 22.99 -2.00 19.39
CA PRO A 1021 22.19 -2.21 18.18
C PRO A 1021 22.08 -0.97 17.30
N PHE A 1022 22.65 0.18 17.66
CA PHE A 1022 22.82 1.31 16.74
C PHE A 1022 24.00 1.11 15.78
N MET A 1023 24.97 0.28 16.16
CA MET A 1023 26.09 -0.14 15.33
C MET A 1023 25.65 -1.24 14.36
N ASP A 1024 25.96 -1.06 13.08
CA ASP A 1024 25.83 -2.11 12.09
C ASP A 1024 27.10 -2.98 12.05
N GLU A 1025 27.02 -4.14 11.38
CA GLU A 1025 28.19 -4.99 11.16
C GLU A 1025 29.18 -4.40 10.13
N ASN A 1026 28.89 -3.24 9.53
CA ASN A 1026 29.74 -2.71 8.47
C ASN A 1026 31.10 -2.30 9.03
N ALA A 1027 31.16 -1.67 10.21
CA ALA A 1027 32.44 -1.28 10.81
C ALA A 1027 33.37 -2.48 11.05
N ASP A 1028 32.86 -3.56 11.66
CA ASP A 1028 33.61 -4.81 11.88
C ASP A 1028 34.08 -5.44 10.56
N ASN A 1029 33.19 -5.54 9.58
CA ASN A 1029 33.51 -6.10 8.26
C ASN A 1029 34.56 -5.27 7.52
N GLN A 1030 34.49 -3.95 7.56
CA GLN A 1030 35.48 -3.09 6.92
C GLN A 1030 36.84 -3.18 7.63
N LEU A 1031 36.88 -3.25 8.96
CA LEU A 1031 38.13 -3.46 9.71
C LEU A 1031 38.77 -4.81 9.37
N ASN A 1032 37.97 -5.86 9.18
CA ASN A 1032 38.48 -7.16 8.73
C ASN A 1032 39.11 -7.11 7.32
N LEU A 1033 38.51 -6.35 6.40
CA LEU A 1033 39.07 -6.14 5.05
C LEU A 1033 40.32 -5.26 5.09
N ALA A 1034 40.36 -4.26 5.98
CA ALA A 1034 41.54 -3.44 6.21
C ALA A 1034 42.71 -4.32 6.68
N ALA A 1035 42.51 -5.14 7.72
CA ALA A 1035 43.54 -6.04 8.25
C ALA A 1035 44.09 -7.00 7.17
N LYS A 1036 43.22 -7.59 6.33
CA LYS A 1036 43.65 -8.44 5.20
C LYS A 1036 44.48 -7.68 4.15
N SER A 1037 44.13 -6.42 3.89
CA SER A 1037 44.89 -5.57 2.96
C SER A 1037 46.25 -5.22 3.55
N MET A 1038 46.31 -4.86 4.84
CA MET A 1038 47.57 -4.62 5.56
C MET A 1038 48.48 -5.86 5.58
N GLU A 1039 47.92 -7.06 5.78
CA GLU A 1039 48.67 -8.32 5.68
C GLU A 1039 49.26 -8.51 4.26
N GLY A 1040 48.49 -8.18 3.23
CA GLY A 1040 48.92 -8.19 1.83
C GLY A 1040 50.06 -7.21 1.57
N ALA A 1041 49.94 -5.98 2.07
CA ALA A 1041 50.96 -4.94 1.97
C ALA A 1041 52.28 -5.39 2.62
N GLY A 1042 52.23 -5.91 3.86
CA GLY A 1042 53.41 -6.37 4.58
C GLY A 1042 54.15 -7.49 3.84
N LYS A 1043 53.42 -8.51 3.34
CA LYS A 1043 54.01 -9.61 2.55
C LYS A 1043 54.66 -9.13 1.24
N LYS A 1044 54.13 -8.08 0.63
CA LYS A 1044 54.68 -7.50 -0.61
C LYS A 1044 55.91 -6.65 -0.32
N MET A 1045 55.94 -5.91 0.79
CA MET A 1045 57.13 -5.20 1.26
C MET A 1045 58.27 -6.16 1.60
N GLU A 1046 58.00 -7.29 2.27
CA GLU A 1046 58.99 -8.35 2.53
C GLU A 1046 59.61 -8.91 1.25
N LYS A 1047 58.83 -8.96 0.17
CA LYS A 1047 59.27 -9.39 -1.18
C LYS A 1047 59.87 -8.26 -2.01
N SER A 1048 60.08 -7.08 -1.42
CA SER A 1048 60.56 -5.87 -2.10
C SER A 1048 59.66 -5.37 -3.25
N ASP A 1049 58.38 -5.76 -3.25
CA ASP A 1049 57.36 -5.26 -4.18
C ASP A 1049 56.70 -3.99 -3.62
N VAL A 1050 57.41 -2.86 -3.76
CA VAL A 1050 56.97 -1.55 -3.24
C VAL A 1050 55.67 -1.09 -3.89
N GLN A 1051 55.49 -1.34 -5.20
CA GLN A 1051 54.31 -0.89 -5.93
C GLN A 1051 53.06 -1.70 -5.54
N GLY A 1052 53.20 -3.02 -5.39
CA GLY A 1052 52.12 -3.88 -4.94
C GLY A 1052 51.73 -3.64 -3.48
N ALA A 1053 52.70 -3.31 -2.62
CA ALA A 1053 52.44 -2.94 -1.22
C ALA A 1053 51.59 -1.67 -1.12
N LEU A 1054 51.93 -0.65 -1.90
CA LEU A 1054 51.24 0.64 -1.89
C LEU A 1054 49.78 0.60 -2.37
N ILE A 1055 49.43 -0.38 -3.21
CA ILE A 1055 48.03 -0.62 -3.60
C ILE A 1055 47.23 -1.14 -2.41
N ASP A 1056 47.80 -2.09 -1.68
CA ASP A 1056 47.15 -2.71 -0.52
C ASP A 1056 47.07 -1.74 0.67
N GLU A 1057 48.08 -0.88 0.89
CA GLU A 1057 48.04 0.23 1.86
C GLU A 1057 46.93 1.25 1.54
N ARG A 1058 46.71 1.58 0.27
CA ARG A 1058 45.62 2.50 -0.12
C ARG A 1058 44.25 1.87 0.06
N GLU A 1059 44.14 0.57 -0.23
CA GLU A 1059 42.92 -0.19 0.02
C GLU A 1059 42.63 -0.26 1.53
N SER A 1060 43.62 -0.50 2.37
CA SER A 1060 43.44 -0.51 3.83
C SER A 1060 42.91 0.85 4.34
N LEU A 1061 43.46 1.98 3.87
CA LEU A 1061 42.99 3.32 4.19
C LEU A 1061 41.54 3.56 3.80
N TYR A 1062 41.15 3.13 2.60
CA TYR A 1062 39.76 3.21 2.15
C TYR A 1062 38.82 2.43 3.08
N ARG A 1063 39.22 1.22 3.48
CA ARG A 1063 38.45 0.39 4.42
C ARG A 1063 38.35 1.00 5.81
N LEU A 1064 39.42 1.58 6.34
CA LEU A 1064 39.41 2.30 7.62
C LEU A 1064 38.46 3.51 7.59
N ALA A 1065 38.44 4.27 6.50
CA ALA A 1065 37.54 5.41 6.33
C ALA A 1065 36.06 4.99 6.30
N GLU A 1066 35.72 3.89 5.62
CA GLU A 1066 34.35 3.35 5.64
C GLU A 1066 33.97 2.81 7.03
N ALA A 1067 34.90 2.16 7.75
CA ALA A 1067 34.66 1.71 9.12
C ALA A 1067 34.35 2.90 10.06
N LYS A 1068 35.11 3.99 9.93
CA LYS A 1068 34.90 5.25 10.66
C LYS A 1068 33.54 5.86 10.38
N LYS A 1069 33.16 5.95 9.11
CA LYS A 1069 31.85 6.47 8.68
C LYS A 1069 30.69 5.68 9.30
N GLY A 1070 30.79 4.35 9.34
CA GLY A 1070 29.80 3.49 10.00
C GLY A 1070 29.67 3.80 11.50
N ALA A 1071 30.79 3.94 12.20
CA ALA A 1071 30.80 4.30 13.62
C ALA A 1071 30.28 5.74 13.89
N GLU A 1072 30.52 6.70 12.99
CA GLU A 1072 29.96 8.06 13.07
C GLU A 1072 28.44 8.05 12.92
N MET A 1073 27.90 7.28 11.97
CA MET A 1073 26.46 7.11 11.82
C MET A 1073 25.82 6.48 13.06
N ALA A 1074 26.49 5.50 13.67
CA ALA A 1074 26.02 4.89 14.91
C ALA A 1074 26.01 5.91 16.06
N LYS A 1075 27.07 6.72 16.21
CA LYS A 1075 27.14 7.82 17.17
C LYS A 1075 25.97 8.80 17.01
N ASP A 1076 25.66 9.21 15.78
CA ASP A 1076 24.53 10.10 15.49
C ASP A 1076 23.18 9.47 15.86
N ARG A 1077 23.01 8.17 15.63
CA ARG A 1077 21.79 7.44 16.00
C ARG A 1077 21.64 7.33 17.53
N ILE A 1078 22.73 7.04 18.25
CA ILE A 1078 22.76 7.00 19.72
C ILE A 1078 22.36 8.37 20.28
N ALA A 1079 22.98 9.45 19.78
CA ALA A 1079 22.69 10.82 20.21
C ALA A 1079 21.22 11.22 19.95
N LYS A 1080 20.66 10.86 18.78
CA LYS A 1080 19.24 11.08 18.47
C LYS A 1080 18.31 10.25 19.37
N GLY A 1081 18.73 9.04 19.77
CA GLY A 1081 17.97 8.18 20.69
C GLY A 1081 17.87 8.71 22.12
N MET A 1082 18.81 9.56 22.54
CA MET A 1082 18.77 10.27 23.82
C MET A 1082 17.80 11.46 23.83
N MET A 1083 17.51 12.07 22.68
CA MET A 1083 16.70 13.30 22.61
C MET A 1083 15.18 13.11 22.74
N GLY A 1084 14.66 11.87 22.81
CA GLY A 1084 13.29 11.56 23.24
C GLY A 1084 12.13 12.25 22.50
N SER A 1085 12.33 12.86 21.33
CA SER A 1085 11.29 13.66 20.68
C SER A 1085 11.33 13.61 19.14
N GLY A 1086 10.33 12.93 18.57
CA GLY A 1086 9.43 13.45 17.53
C GLY A 1086 10.01 14.09 16.27
N MET A 1087 11.19 13.70 15.78
CA MET A 1087 11.58 14.05 14.41
C MET A 1087 10.82 13.14 13.42
N PRO A 1088 10.02 13.69 12.48
CA PRO A 1088 9.39 12.89 11.44
C PRO A 1088 10.46 12.19 10.59
N MET A 1089 10.19 10.94 10.22
CA MET A 1089 11.05 10.14 9.34
C MET A 1089 11.40 10.92 8.06
N PRO A 1090 12.67 10.94 7.62
CA PRO A 1090 12.98 11.43 6.28
C PRO A 1090 12.26 10.54 5.24
N MET A 1091 11.66 11.16 4.22
CA MET A 1091 10.94 10.48 3.14
C MET A 1091 11.79 9.36 2.51
N PRO A 1092 11.17 8.24 2.09
CA PRO A 1092 11.88 7.02 1.72
C PRO A 1092 12.80 7.24 0.52
N VAL A 1093 14.10 7.00 0.73
CA VAL A 1093 15.03 6.66 -0.37
C VAL A 1093 14.59 5.27 -0.87
N PRO A 1094 14.37 5.07 -2.19
CA PRO A 1094 13.86 3.79 -2.68
C PRO A 1094 14.86 2.66 -2.36
N PHE A 1095 14.33 1.63 -1.69
CA PHE A 1095 14.91 0.30 -1.49
C PHE A 1095 15.92 -0.10 -2.58
N ARG A 1096 17.21 -0.09 -2.26
CA ARG A 1096 18.24 -0.80 -3.03
C ARG A 1096 18.42 -2.16 -2.37
N GLY A 1097 17.68 -3.15 -2.85
CA GLY A 1097 17.94 -4.54 -2.50
C GLY A 1097 19.39 -4.87 -2.85
N GLN A 1098 20.17 -5.24 -1.84
CA GLN A 1098 21.55 -5.71 -1.97
C GLN A 1098 21.50 -7.04 -2.73
N ARG A 1099 21.53 -6.97 -4.07
CA ARG A 1099 21.95 -8.09 -4.91
C ARG A 1099 23.47 -8.08 -4.88
N GLY A 1100 24.06 -9.18 -4.43
CA GLY A 1100 25.47 -9.42 -4.62
C GLY A 1100 25.79 -9.42 -6.11
N GLU A 1101 26.77 -8.61 -6.51
CA GLU A 1101 27.57 -8.79 -7.72
C GLU A 1101 28.86 -7.99 -7.52
N GLY A 1102 29.99 -8.62 -7.82
CA GLY A 1102 31.29 -7.98 -7.80
C GLY A 1102 31.48 -7.07 -9.02
N GLN A 1103 32.49 -6.22 -8.86
CA GLN A 1103 33.27 -5.51 -9.88
C GLN A 1103 32.66 -4.21 -10.45
N PHE A 1104 33.28 -3.11 -9.99
CA PHE A 1104 33.43 -1.76 -10.58
C PHE A 1104 32.28 -1.21 -11.43
N ASP A 1105 31.57 -0.21 -10.89
CA ASP A 1105 31.21 0.98 -11.67
C ASP A 1105 31.03 2.21 -10.76
N ALA A 1106 31.36 3.39 -11.28
CA ALA A 1106 31.51 4.64 -10.54
C ALA A 1106 30.21 5.14 -9.87
N SER A 1107 30.35 5.70 -8.66
CA SER A 1107 29.26 6.32 -7.90
C SER A 1107 28.71 7.55 -8.63
N THR A 1108 27.42 7.52 -8.97
CA THR A 1108 26.64 8.70 -9.35
C THR A 1108 25.76 9.16 -8.19
N GLU A 1109 26.37 9.45 -7.03
CA GLU A 1109 25.72 10.29 -6.01
C GLU A 1109 25.96 11.77 -6.30
N LYS A 1110 24.91 12.58 -6.14
CA LYS A 1110 24.95 14.02 -6.36
C LYS A 1110 25.76 14.66 -5.21
N VAL A 1111 26.99 15.07 -5.52
CA VAL A 1111 27.85 15.84 -4.61
C VAL A 1111 27.17 17.18 -4.32
N GLU A 1112 26.77 17.41 -3.07
CA GLU A 1112 26.39 18.74 -2.62
C GLU A 1112 27.64 19.61 -2.54
N ILE A 1113 27.61 20.73 -3.27
CA ILE A 1113 28.70 21.71 -3.28
C ILE A 1113 28.68 22.41 -1.91
N PRO A 1114 29.78 22.37 -1.12
CA PRO A 1114 29.87 23.13 0.12
C PRO A 1114 29.71 24.64 -0.16
N SER A 1115 29.07 25.37 0.77
CA SER A 1115 29.06 26.84 0.69
C SER A 1115 30.48 27.40 0.76
N GLU A 1116 30.67 28.60 0.20
CA GLU A 1116 31.97 29.30 0.02
C GLU A 1116 32.83 29.42 1.30
N GLU A 1117 32.24 29.19 2.47
CA GLU A 1117 32.87 29.35 3.78
C GLU A 1117 33.35 28.03 4.41
N ALA A 1118 32.99 26.87 3.87
CA ALA A 1118 33.15 25.57 4.55
C ALA A 1118 34.52 24.89 4.37
N TYR A 1119 35.47 25.46 3.62
CA TYR A 1119 36.81 24.88 3.44
C TYR A 1119 37.92 25.93 3.62
N LYS A 1120 38.50 25.99 4.83
CA LYS A 1120 39.75 26.75 5.08
C LYS A 1120 40.94 25.83 4.87
N VAL A 1121 41.52 25.93 3.68
CA VAL A 1121 42.78 25.30 3.27
C VAL A 1121 43.93 25.65 4.24
N PRO A 1122 44.83 24.72 4.62
CA PRO A 1122 46.09 25.04 5.29
C PRO A 1122 46.92 26.03 4.46
N LYS A 1123 47.58 27.00 5.11
CA LYS A 1123 48.33 28.09 4.44
C LYS A 1123 49.35 27.62 3.40
N GLU A 1124 49.92 26.43 3.59
CA GLU A 1124 50.96 25.85 2.73
C GLU A 1124 50.45 25.55 1.31
N PHE A 1125 49.21 25.05 1.17
CA PHE A 1125 48.62 24.74 -0.13
C PHE A 1125 48.24 26.01 -0.93
N ARG A 1126 47.98 27.13 -0.23
CA ARG A 1126 47.76 28.44 -0.86
C ARG A 1126 49.08 29.04 -1.38
N GLU A 1127 50.20 28.79 -0.71
CA GLU A 1127 51.53 29.21 -1.18
C GLU A 1127 51.98 28.38 -2.39
N ASP A 1128 51.71 27.07 -2.41
CA ASP A 1128 52.06 26.20 -3.55
C ASP A 1128 51.28 26.57 -4.82
N ILE A 1129 49.98 26.87 -4.70
CA ILE A 1129 49.16 27.34 -5.84
C ILE A 1129 49.61 28.73 -6.31
N LEU A 1130 49.97 29.64 -5.38
CA LEU A 1130 50.47 30.97 -5.74
C LEU A 1130 51.88 30.93 -6.35
N ASN A 1131 52.71 29.96 -6.00
CA ASN A 1131 54.01 29.72 -6.62
C ASN A 1131 53.84 29.09 -8.02
N ALA A 1132 52.96 28.11 -8.17
CA ALA A 1132 52.63 27.50 -9.46
C ALA A 1132 51.97 28.49 -10.45
N LEU A 1133 51.20 29.47 -9.96
CA LEU A 1133 50.60 30.52 -10.79
C LEU A 1133 51.60 31.62 -11.20
N LYS A 1134 52.69 31.81 -10.45
CA LYS A 1134 53.73 32.81 -10.78
C LYS A 1134 54.72 32.31 -11.84
N GLU A 1135 54.90 30.99 -11.98
CA GLU A 1135 55.85 30.42 -12.95
C GLU A 1135 55.31 30.39 -14.39
N GLY A 1136 54.03 30.68 -14.59
CA GLY A 1136 53.41 30.69 -15.92
C GLY A 1136 53.22 29.28 -16.49
N LEU A 1137 52.12 29.10 -17.22
CA LEU A 1137 51.71 27.79 -17.72
C LEU A 1137 52.67 27.27 -18.82
N PRO A 1138 52.95 25.94 -18.86
CA PRO A 1138 53.77 25.34 -19.93
C PRO A 1138 53.16 25.56 -21.32
N GLU A 1139 53.97 26.01 -22.30
CA GLU A 1139 53.53 26.36 -23.66
C GLU A 1139 52.76 25.24 -24.40
N LYS A 1140 53.02 23.98 -24.05
CA LYS A 1140 52.49 22.78 -24.72
C LYS A 1140 50.95 22.66 -24.71
N TYR A 1141 50.26 23.33 -23.77
CA TYR A 1141 48.81 23.15 -23.56
C TYR A 1141 47.97 24.37 -23.94
N LYS A 1142 48.58 25.38 -24.56
CA LYS A 1142 47.88 26.62 -24.92
C LYS A 1142 46.90 26.43 -26.08
N ASP A 1143 47.26 25.60 -27.06
CA ASP A 1143 46.45 25.35 -28.26
C ASP A 1143 45.29 24.37 -28.02
N LEU A 1144 45.51 23.33 -27.19
CA LEU A 1144 44.48 22.36 -26.79
C LEU A 1144 43.35 23.02 -25.99
N ASN A 1145 43.67 23.97 -25.12
CA ASN A 1145 42.66 24.73 -24.39
C ASN A 1145 41.92 25.73 -25.27
N LYS A 1146 42.60 26.34 -26.25
CA LYS A 1146 41.94 27.24 -27.20
C LYS A 1146 40.88 26.48 -28.02
N ASP A 1147 41.19 25.25 -28.44
CA ASP A 1147 40.25 24.39 -29.16
C ASP A 1147 39.09 23.91 -28.26
N TYR A 1148 39.36 23.65 -26.97
CA TYR A 1148 38.34 23.33 -25.98
C TYR A 1148 37.35 24.48 -25.72
N TYR A 1149 37.83 25.72 -25.57
CA TYR A 1149 36.96 26.88 -25.37
C TYR A 1149 36.24 27.33 -26.65
N GLN A 1150 36.82 27.07 -27.82
CA GLN A 1150 36.19 27.42 -29.11
C GLN A 1150 35.03 26.47 -29.45
N ARG A 1151 35.12 25.19 -29.09
CA ARG A 1151 33.99 24.22 -29.15
C ARG A 1151 32.88 24.45 -28.11
N LEU A 1152 33.14 25.32 -27.13
CA LEU A 1152 32.17 25.69 -26.09
C LEU A 1152 31.37 26.95 -26.45
N VAL A 1153 31.78 27.66 -27.51
CA VAL A 1153 31.17 28.92 -27.96
C VAL A 1153 30.53 28.80 -29.35
N ASP A 1154 30.94 27.82 -30.17
CA ASP A 1154 30.23 27.36 -31.38
C ASP A 1154 29.19 26.28 -31.05
#